data_AF-A0A7L3RHX7-F1
#
_entry.id   AF-A0A7L3RHX7-F1
#
_cell.length_a   1.000
_cell.length_b   1.000
_cell.length_c   1.000
_cell.angle_alpha   90.00
_cell.angle_beta   90.00
_cell.angle_gamma   90.00
#
_symmetry.space_group_name_H-M   'P 1'
#
loop_
_entity.id
_entity.type
_entity.pdbx_description
1 polymer ?
#
loop_
_entity_poly.entity_id
_entity_poly.type
_entity_poly.pdbx_seq_one_letter_code
_entity_poly.pdbx_strand_id
1 'polypeptide(L)'
;SNQNVLASSILSTAMENSPSFSSGSSSPHSVFCSKYEIRTDSEKKDMSGAGKEHVEGVLEEYSRKGRDVQKKLNETTELHEQQEANLRLIIADLQTKLMEVQLERDALQDTRQKESQSRENVKIQLKNTVQELEAASQLQEEMLKEADSQTEHLKKMVHSHEEVLLELRGILMDYEDSTGKQLCEHEDITSLHIQNLSTAFADILQDLESEVSYLKEKVVLVEEELESLKKDSQTQKQLLLQQHQNRYLEHEQEVAALTDKANSARSNANSIRSQFEIIQEQMKNQNSVHAHQVSHLESTVSQLRSELQEAKRMYEDKVADLEKQLHLAHSEIAEAQTEQDQRSQGSGNLNDRIHQLLTELHKKEIELSLEKEQNKRFWDQNTDSSVTIDHLRRELDNKNMQLQRMENTVKEMRTECHRQMECQVAAIQEKNESIGRISSLTVQLESAKETLCKVQEDLTAKQIDLETAEETVSNLTARLQEKDRDLEVTNKEIKKLHSQLGSRMQELQHLKKKEDCLHNVQSECETLKLQLLEKESIVEIFQKQIDNMTQMVGQHSRTAGAMAVERSQLIREINDWKLKVQELKIAKDEKEARISEMEARLSELELEKVKLVNTCSERLRALNDMKLEKDQLMDELQAGRRELAGLAEGLEDLKRDYQDKIGEMENAAHRLKMQLKSAQAELEQTRTALKIMEGSDGHALKVAVGMQQEITAKRGQIDALQIKIKFLEEAVTNTAKEKRYLREKNSKLRHELTYITAENTKIAGELDMLRSQDKRLKEKISKMETALDKASVQFAECQCIIQCQEQEAMRFRLQHTLDVK
;
A
#
# COMPACT_ATOMS: atom_id res chain seq x y z
N SER A 1 -38.89 8.20 -3.70
CA SER A 1 -39.14 9.01 -2.49
C SER A 1 -38.15 10.17 -2.48
N ASN A 2 -38.49 11.29 -1.85
CA ASN A 2 -37.72 12.55 -1.75
C ASN A 2 -37.40 13.18 -3.13
N GLN A 3 -38.09 14.25 -3.54
CA GLN A 3 -37.88 15.64 -3.09
C GLN A 3 -36.51 16.20 -3.46
N ASN A 4 -36.51 17.18 -4.37
CA ASN A 4 -35.86 18.45 -4.07
C ASN A 4 -36.59 19.61 -4.75
N VAL A 5 -36.47 20.81 -4.19
CA VAL A 5 -37.17 22.03 -4.61
C VAL A 5 -36.17 23.18 -4.59
N LEU A 6 -36.16 24.05 -5.61
CA LEU A 6 -35.98 25.51 -5.47
C LEU A 6 -36.15 26.25 -6.81
N ALA A 7 -36.37 27.56 -6.73
CA ALA A 7 -36.99 28.36 -7.78
C ALA A 7 -36.03 29.31 -8.54
N SER A 8 -36.43 29.69 -9.76
CA SER A 8 -36.39 31.06 -10.31
C SER A 8 -37.25 31.09 -11.59
N SER A 9 -38.30 31.89 -11.70
CA SER A 9 -38.37 33.38 -11.67
C SER A 9 -37.87 34.01 -12.97
N ILE A 10 -38.80 34.30 -13.90
CA ILE A 10 -38.62 35.13 -15.09
C ILE A 10 -39.83 36.08 -15.17
N LEU A 11 -39.60 37.37 -15.37
CA LEU A 11 -40.66 38.34 -15.63
C LEU A 11 -41.21 38.15 -17.05
N SER A 12 -42.54 38.02 -17.16
CA SER A 12 -43.29 38.30 -18.40
C SER A 12 -44.35 39.35 -18.09
N THR A 13 -44.23 40.51 -18.73
CA THR A 13 -45.03 41.70 -18.42
C THR A 13 -46.39 41.67 -19.10
N ALA A 14 -47.45 41.86 -18.30
CA ALA A 14 -48.80 42.32 -18.64
C ALA A 14 -49.39 42.02 -20.04
N MET A 15 -50.54 41.32 -20.05
CA MET A 15 -51.82 42.04 -20.01
C MET A 15 -52.92 41.13 -19.44
N GLU A 16 -53.70 41.65 -18.48
CA GLU A 16 -54.79 40.91 -17.84
C GLU A 16 -56.10 41.07 -18.63
N ASN A 17 -56.82 39.97 -18.84
CA ASN A 17 -58.19 39.96 -19.35
C ASN A 17 -59.14 39.49 -18.23
N SER A 18 -59.89 40.39 -17.61
CA SER A 18 -61.07 40.09 -16.80
C SER A 18 -61.97 41.33 -16.60
N PRO A 19 -63.26 41.19 -16.24
CA PRO A 19 -64.28 42.12 -16.78
C PRO A 19 -65.15 42.88 -15.76
N SER A 20 -65.91 43.83 -16.31
CA SER A 20 -67.29 44.25 -15.94
C SER A 20 -67.54 45.45 -14.98
N PHE A 21 -68.75 46.03 -15.18
CA PHE A 21 -69.54 46.97 -14.36
C PHE A 21 -69.21 48.48 -14.23
N SER A 22 -69.93 49.26 -15.04
CA SER A 22 -70.78 50.43 -14.69
C SER A 22 -70.23 51.63 -13.89
N SER A 23 -70.00 52.74 -14.59
CA SER A 23 -70.48 54.13 -14.31
C SER A 23 -70.01 55.06 -15.45
N GLY A 24 -70.57 56.23 -15.74
CA GLY A 24 -71.66 56.98 -15.10
C GLY A 24 -71.30 58.48 -15.02
N SER A 25 -72.20 59.38 -15.45
CA SER A 25 -72.00 60.85 -15.57
C SER A 25 -71.00 61.31 -16.67
N SER A 26 -71.11 62.49 -17.30
CA SER A 26 -72.23 63.45 -17.41
C SER A 26 -72.10 64.36 -18.65
N SER A 27 -73.21 65.01 -19.03
CA SER A 27 -73.28 66.10 -20.01
C SER A 27 -72.61 67.39 -19.50
N PRO A 28 -72.39 68.40 -20.36
CA PRO A 28 -73.04 69.67 -20.04
C PRO A 28 -73.93 70.26 -21.15
N HIS A 29 -75.08 70.75 -20.68
CA HIS A 29 -76.10 71.59 -21.31
C HIS A 29 -75.70 72.55 -22.46
N SER A 30 -76.65 72.73 -23.38
CA SER A 30 -77.19 74.05 -23.68
C SER A 30 -78.72 74.00 -23.76
N VAL A 31 -79.40 75.06 -23.31
CA VAL A 31 -80.87 75.15 -23.14
C VAL A 31 -81.31 76.60 -23.46
N PHE A 32 -82.61 76.81 -23.71
CA PHE A 32 -83.29 78.03 -24.19
C PHE A 32 -83.25 78.23 -25.72
N CYS A 33 -84.27 78.85 -26.33
CA CYS A 33 -85.39 79.58 -25.72
C CYS A 33 -86.79 79.08 -26.16
N SER A 34 -87.79 79.44 -25.36
CA SER A 34 -89.22 79.23 -25.63
C SER A 34 -89.93 80.58 -25.69
N LYS A 35 -91.18 80.58 -26.17
CA LYS A 35 -92.07 81.73 -26.46
C LYS A 35 -91.69 82.56 -27.69
N TYR A 36 -92.61 82.61 -28.64
CA TYR A 36 -93.52 83.75 -28.69
C TYR A 36 -94.96 83.26 -28.87
N GLU A 37 -95.83 83.64 -27.93
CA GLU A 37 -97.27 83.53 -28.05
C GLU A 37 -97.79 84.96 -28.04
N ILE A 38 -98.35 85.43 -29.16
CA ILE A 38 -99.10 86.68 -29.22
C ILE A 38 -100.48 86.35 -29.77
N ARG A 39 -101.47 86.65 -28.93
CA ARG A 39 -102.90 86.62 -29.21
C ARG A 39 -103.34 88.06 -29.53
N THR A 40 -104.54 88.20 -30.09
CA THR A 40 -105.17 89.41 -30.67
C THR A 40 -104.79 89.68 -32.14
N ASP A 41 -105.71 90.07 -33.03
CA ASP A 41 -107.17 89.98 -32.88
C ASP A 41 -107.93 89.78 -34.20
N SER A 42 -109.21 89.45 -34.09
CA SER A 42 -110.14 89.35 -35.21
C SER A 42 -110.75 90.71 -35.54
N GLU A 43 -110.33 91.35 -36.63
CA GLU A 43 -111.18 92.30 -37.36
C GLU A 43 -111.41 91.84 -38.82
N LYS A 44 -112.69 91.77 -39.20
CA LYS A 44 -113.09 91.56 -40.59
C LYS A 44 -112.92 92.87 -41.36
N LYS A 45 -112.29 92.80 -42.54
CA LYS A 45 -112.67 93.68 -43.63
C LYS A 45 -112.40 93.03 -44.99
N ASP A 46 -113.42 93.05 -45.82
CA ASP A 46 -113.36 92.60 -47.21
C ASP A 46 -112.44 93.52 -48.04
N MET A 47 -111.82 92.97 -49.09
CA MET A 47 -112.04 93.43 -50.48
C MET A 47 -111.26 92.62 -51.53
N SER A 48 -111.88 92.45 -52.70
CA SER A 48 -111.28 92.13 -54.02
C SER A 48 -110.18 91.05 -54.12
N GLY A 49 -110.50 89.90 -54.72
CA GLY A 49 -109.52 88.88 -55.10
C GLY A 49 -108.84 89.17 -56.45
N ALA A 50 -107.51 89.12 -56.49
CA ALA A 50 -106.69 89.17 -57.71
C ALA A 50 -105.36 88.39 -57.55
N GLY A 51 -105.38 87.24 -56.86
CA GLY A 51 -104.16 86.52 -56.46
C GLY A 51 -104.24 84.99 -56.48
N LYS A 52 -105.28 84.39 -57.08
CA LYS A 52 -105.48 82.93 -56.99
C LYS A 52 -104.57 82.15 -57.94
N GLU A 53 -104.55 82.50 -59.22
CA GLU A 53 -103.77 81.78 -60.26
C GLU A 53 -102.26 81.80 -60.00
N HIS A 54 -101.71 82.89 -59.47
CA HIS A 54 -100.28 82.97 -59.12
C HIS A 54 -99.92 82.05 -57.95
N VAL A 55 -100.77 81.97 -56.92
CA VAL A 55 -100.58 81.06 -55.78
C VAL A 55 -100.76 79.60 -56.22
N GLU A 56 -101.71 79.32 -57.10
CA GLU A 56 -102.01 77.97 -57.61
C GLU A 56 -100.89 77.44 -58.53
N GLY A 57 -100.35 78.28 -59.42
CA GLY A 57 -99.17 77.94 -60.23
C GLY A 57 -97.89 77.74 -59.41
N VAL A 58 -97.66 78.57 -58.38
CA VAL A 58 -96.54 78.39 -57.44
C VAL A 58 -96.70 77.10 -56.62
N LEU A 59 -97.91 76.79 -56.14
CA LEU A 59 -98.21 75.52 -55.47
C LEU A 59 -97.96 74.31 -56.37
N GLU A 60 -98.33 74.38 -57.65
CA GLU A 60 -98.09 73.27 -58.58
C GLU A 60 -96.59 73.12 -58.90
N GLU A 61 -95.83 74.21 -58.99
CA GLU A 61 -94.37 74.15 -59.14
C GLU A 61 -93.69 73.55 -57.91
N TYR A 62 -94.08 73.95 -56.69
CA TYR A 62 -93.61 73.32 -55.44
C TYR A 62 -94.03 71.84 -55.35
N SER A 63 -95.23 71.49 -55.79
CA SER A 63 -95.72 70.10 -55.86
C SER A 63 -94.90 69.27 -56.85
N ARG A 64 -94.49 69.86 -57.98
CA ARG A 64 -93.63 69.23 -59.00
C ARG A 64 -92.20 69.06 -58.49
N LYS A 65 -91.63 70.08 -57.82
CA LYS A 65 -90.34 70.00 -57.12
C LYS A 65 -90.36 68.95 -56.01
N GLY A 66 -91.44 68.85 -55.23
CA GLY A 66 -91.63 67.82 -54.22
C GLY A 66 -91.61 66.40 -54.80
N ARG A 67 -92.26 66.18 -55.95
CA ARG A 67 -92.20 64.88 -56.66
C ARG A 67 -90.80 64.56 -57.21
N ASP A 68 -90.08 65.54 -57.73
CA ASP A 68 -88.70 65.36 -58.22
C ASP A 68 -87.72 65.06 -57.07
N VAL A 69 -87.85 65.75 -55.93
CA VAL A 69 -87.08 65.47 -54.70
C VAL A 69 -87.43 64.09 -54.12
N GLN A 70 -88.71 63.70 -54.08
CA GLN A 70 -89.11 62.36 -53.64
C GLN A 70 -88.58 61.27 -54.57
N LYS A 71 -88.58 61.49 -55.89
CA LYS A 71 -88.01 60.54 -56.86
C LYS A 71 -86.51 60.37 -56.64
N LYS A 72 -85.76 61.47 -56.49
CA LYS A 72 -84.32 61.45 -56.17
C LYS A 72 -84.03 60.78 -54.84
N LEU A 73 -84.86 61.02 -53.82
CA LEU A 73 -84.73 60.36 -52.51
C LEU A 73 -84.90 58.84 -52.66
N ASN A 74 -85.94 58.38 -53.35
CA ASN A 74 -86.15 56.95 -53.63
C ASN A 74 -84.98 56.35 -54.42
N GLU A 75 -84.50 57.02 -55.47
CA GLU A 75 -83.33 56.59 -56.25
C GLU A 75 -82.05 56.49 -55.39
N THR A 76 -81.84 57.41 -54.44
CA THR A 76 -80.73 57.29 -53.47
C THR A 76 -80.93 56.18 -52.45
N THR A 77 -82.16 55.87 -52.05
CA THR A 77 -82.47 54.75 -51.15
C THR A 77 -82.25 53.40 -51.85
N GLU A 78 -82.76 53.21 -53.06
CA GLU A 78 -82.54 51.99 -53.86
C GLU A 78 -81.05 51.75 -54.12
N LEU A 79 -80.29 52.81 -54.46
CA LEU A 79 -78.84 52.74 -54.63
C LEU A 79 -78.12 52.40 -53.32
N HIS A 80 -78.58 52.94 -52.18
CA HIS A 80 -78.03 52.62 -50.86
C HIS A 80 -78.33 51.17 -50.44
N GLU A 81 -79.55 50.68 -50.62
CA GLU A 81 -79.94 49.29 -50.36
C GLU A 81 -79.15 48.31 -51.24
N GLN A 82 -78.92 48.65 -52.51
CA GLN A 82 -78.10 47.82 -53.40
C GLN A 82 -76.61 47.85 -53.03
N GLN A 83 -76.09 49.00 -52.57
CA GLN A 83 -74.74 49.06 -51.98
C GLN A 83 -74.66 48.22 -50.69
N GLU A 84 -75.67 48.27 -49.82
CA GLU A 84 -75.69 47.49 -48.58
C GLU A 84 -75.76 45.98 -48.87
N ALA A 85 -76.60 45.55 -49.82
CA ALA A 85 -76.68 44.16 -50.25
C ALA A 85 -75.34 43.65 -50.82
N ASN A 86 -74.65 44.46 -51.65
CA ASN A 86 -73.33 44.13 -52.16
C ASN A 86 -72.28 44.05 -51.04
N LEU A 87 -72.30 44.96 -50.07
CA LEU A 87 -71.40 44.92 -48.91
C LEU A 87 -71.66 43.69 -48.02
N ARG A 88 -72.92 43.33 -47.78
CA ARG A 88 -73.29 42.11 -47.04
C ARG A 88 -72.79 40.84 -47.74
N LEU A 89 -72.86 40.77 -49.07
CA LEU A 89 -72.30 39.66 -49.86
C LEU A 89 -70.77 39.59 -49.77
N ILE A 90 -70.07 40.73 -49.87
CA ILE A 90 -68.60 40.80 -49.71
C ILE A 90 -68.18 40.38 -48.30
N ILE A 91 -68.93 40.79 -47.26
CA ILE A 91 -68.66 40.38 -45.87
C ILE A 91 -68.82 38.86 -45.71
N ALA A 92 -69.85 38.24 -46.30
CA ALA A 92 -70.06 36.79 -46.23
C ALA A 92 -68.96 35.99 -46.97
N ASP A 93 -68.50 36.46 -48.13
CA ASP A 93 -67.37 35.89 -48.88
C ASP A 93 -66.05 35.98 -48.06
N LEU A 94 -65.78 37.13 -47.46
CA LEU A 94 -64.62 37.33 -46.58
C LEU A 94 -64.68 36.49 -45.30
N GLN A 95 -65.87 36.32 -44.70
CA GLN A 95 -66.07 35.44 -43.54
C GLN A 95 -65.84 33.96 -43.91
N THR A 96 -66.29 33.53 -45.08
CA THR A 96 -66.08 32.16 -45.58
C THR A 96 -64.58 31.91 -45.78
N LYS A 97 -63.89 32.80 -46.50
CA LYS A 97 -62.43 32.72 -46.72
C LYS A 97 -61.61 32.78 -45.43
N LEU A 98 -62.06 33.57 -44.44
CA LEU A 98 -61.43 33.61 -43.12
C LEU A 98 -61.56 32.26 -42.39
N MET A 99 -62.71 31.60 -42.49
CA MET A 99 -62.92 30.27 -41.92
C MET A 99 -62.10 29.18 -42.64
N GLU A 100 -62.02 29.24 -43.98
CA GLU A 100 -61.18 28.34 -44.78
C GLU A 100 -59.69 28.47 -44.38
N VAL A 101 -59.16 29.70 -44.33
CA VAL A 101 -57.76 29.97 -43.92
C VAL A 101 -57.50 29.56 -42.46
N GLN A 102 -58.50 29.63 -41.57
CA GLN A 102 -58.38 29.11 -40.20
C GLN A 102 -58.29 27.58 -40.17
N LEU A 103 -59.12 26.88 -40.95
CA LEU A 103 -59.07 25.41 -41.08
C LEU A 103 -57.76 24.93 -41.72
N GLU A 104 -57.28 25.62 -42.76
CA GLU A 104 -55.97 25.34 -43.38
C GLU A 104 -54.82 25.56 -42.39
N ARG A 105 -54.82 26.67 -41.64
CA ARG A 105 -53.84 26.95 -40.58
C ARG A 105 -53.81 25.83 -39.55
N ASP A 106 -54.98 25.38 -39.10
CA ASP A 106 -55.08 24.40 -38.02
C ASP A 106 -54.65 23.00 -38.50
N ALA A 107 -55.03 22.59 -39.71
CA ALA A 107 -54.51 21.37 -40.34
C ALA A 107 -52.98 21.44 -40.57
N LEU A 108 -52.45 22.63 -40.88
CA LEU A 108 -51.01 22.85 -41.07
C LEU A 108 -50.24 22.88 -39.73
N GLN A 109 -50.87 23.31 -38.64
CA GLN A 109 -50.33 23.17 -37.29
C GLN A 109 -50.30 21.70 -36.86
N ASP A 110 -51.38 20.97 -37.12
CA ASP A 110 -51.56 19.57 -36.75
C ASP A 110 -50.55 18.64 -37.47
N THR A 111 -50.27 18.93 -38.74
CA THR A 111 -49.23 18.23 -39.53
C THR A 111 -47.81 18.59 -39.06
N ARG A 112 -47.49 19.86 -38.80
CA ARG A 112 -46.20 20.25 -38.17
C ARG A 112 -45.99 19.59 -36.80
N GLN A 113 -47.04 19.44 -36.00
CA GLN A 113 -46.93 18.76 -34.70
C GLN A 113 -46.60 17.27 -34.87
N LYS A 114 -47.24 16.58 -35.83
CA LYS A 114 -46.96 15.18 -36.17
C LYS A 114 -45.54 15.00 -36.73
N GLU A 115 -45.06 15.94 -37.56
CA GLU A 115 -43.69 15.97 -38.07
C GLU A 115 -42.65 16.21 -36.96
N SER A 116 -42.93 17.14 -36.04
CA SER A 116 -42.08 17.39 -34.87
C SER A 116 -41.97 16.14 -33.98
N GLN A 117 -43.09 15.45 -33.76
CA GLN A 117 -43.13 14.22 -32.95
C GLN A 117 -42.43 13.04 -33.64
N SER A 118 -42.58 12.87 -34.96
CA SER A 118 -41.85 11.82 -35.69
C SER A 118 -40.35 12.11 -35.73
N ARG A 119 -39.94 13.38 -35.88
CA ARG A 119 -38.54 13.81 -35.80
C ARG A 119 -37.92 13.54 -34.43
N GLU A 120 -38.63 13.79 -33.34
CA GLU A 120 -38.13 13.48 -31.99
C GLU A 120 -38.06 11.96 -31.75
N ASN A 121 -39.03 11.17 -32.24
CA ASN A 121 -38.96 9.71 -32.18
C ASN A 121 -37.74 9.15 -32.93
N VAL A 122 -37.44 9.66 -34.14
CA VAL A 122 -36.24 9.28 -34.91
C VAL A 122 -34.96 9.70 -34.20
N LYS A 123 -34.95 10.87 -33.55
CA LYS A 123 -33.82 11.35 -32.72
C LYS A 123 -33.58 10.47 -31.49
N ILE A 124 -34.64 9.96 -30.85
CA ILE A 124 -34.55 8.99 -29.75
C ILE A 124 -34.01 7.64 -30.26
N GLN A 125 -34.54 7.12 -31.38
CA GLN A 125 -34.05 5.89 -31.99
C GLN A 125 -32.56 6.00 -32.36
N LEU A 126 -32.17 7.08 -33.03
CA LEU A 126 -30.77 7.31 -33.41
C LEU A 126 -29.87 7.38 -32.17
N LYS A 127 -30.28 8.07 -31.11
CA LYS A 127 -29.54 8.12 -29.84
C LYS A 127 -29.37 6.72 -29.25
N ASN A 128 -30.42 5.91 -29.21
CA ASN A 128 -30.32 4.53 -28.70
C ASN A 128 -29.33 3.69 -29.53
N THR A 129 -29.42 3.76 -30.87
CA THR A 129 -28.47 3.02 -31.73
C THR A 129 -27.03 3.50 -31.59
N VAL A 130 -26.80 4.80 -31.31
CA VAL A 130 -25.45 5.31 -31.00
C VAL A 130 -24.96 4.73 -29.66
N GLN A 131 -25.79 4.68 -28.63
CA GLN A 131 -25.43 4.10 -27.34
C GLN A 131 -25.19 2.58 -27.41
N GLU A 132 -25.93 1.86 -28.25
CA GLU A 132 -25.72 0.43 -28.54
C GLU A 132 -24.39 0.20 -29.28
N LEU A 133 -24.04 1.06 -30.25
CA LEU A 133 -22.77 1.02 -30.97
C LEU A 133 -21.58 1.43 -30.08
N GLU A 134 -21.74 2.43 -29.21
CA GLU A 134 -20.74 2.82 -28.20
C GLU A 134 -20.44 1.65 -27.24
N ALA A 135 -21.49 0.98 -26.74
CA ALA A 135 -21.33 -0.19 -25.88
C ALA A 135 -20.69 -1.39 -26.60
N ALA A 136 -21.05 -1.64 -27.85
CA ALA A 136 -20.42 -2.68 -28.68
C ALA A 136 -18.94 -2.37 -28.96
N SER A 137 -18.60 -1.10 -29.23
CA SER A 137 -17.22 -0.65 -29.45
C SER A 137 -16.38 -0.78 -28.18
N GLN A 138 -16.93 -0.45 -27.01
CA GLN A 138 -16.26 -0.63 -25.72
C GLN A 138 -16.01 -2.12 -25.43
N LEU A 139 -16.99 -2.99 -25.68
CA LEU A 139 -16.82 -4.44 -25.54
C LEU A 139 -15.73 -4.99 -26.47
N GLN A 140 -15.69 -4.51 -27.72
CA GLN A 140 -14.63 -4.88 -28.67
C GLN A 140 -13.24 -4.37 -28.22
N GLU A 141 -13.15 -3.17 -27.63
CA GLU A 141 -11.91 -2.61 -27.12
C GLU A 141 -11.38 -3.41 -25.91
N GLU A 142 -12.24 -3.81 -24.98
CA GLU A 142 -11.86 -4.69 -23.85
C GLU A 142 -11.47 -6.10 -24.32
N MET A 143 -12.16 -6.67 -25.32
CA MET A 143 -11.74 -7.93 -25.94
C MET A 143 -10.37 -7.82 -26.62
N LEU A 144 -10.04 -6.67 -27.22
CA LEU A 144 -8.73 -6.42 -27.81
C LEU A 144 -7.64 -6.33 -26.73
N LYS A 145 -7.89 -5.58 -25.65
CA LYS A 145 -6.96 -5.47 -24.50
C LYS A 145 -6.66 -6.82 -23.87
N GLU A 146 -7.66 -7.69 -23.74
CA GLU A 146 -7.47 -9.05 -23.23
C GLU A 146 -6.66 -9.91 -24.21
N ALA A 147 -6.88 -9.80 -25.52
CA ALA A 147 -6.07 -10.49 -26.52
C ALA A 147 -4.61 -9.99 -26.56
N ASP A 148 -4.39 -8.68 -26.41
CA ASP A 148 -3.04 -8.09 -26.28
C ASP A 148 -2.36 -8.54 -24.99
N SER A 149 -3.09 -8.60 -23.87
CA SER A 149 -2.62 -9.12 -22.57
C SER A 149 -2.16 -10.58 -22.68
N GLN A 150 -2.98 -11.43 -23.31
CA GLN A 150 -2.63 -12.83 -23.59
C GLN A 150 -1.43 -12.95 -24.53
N THR A 151 -1.33 -12.08 -25.55
CA THR A 151 -0.20 -12.05 -26.48
C THR A 151 1.11 -11.66 -25.79
N GLU A 152 1.11 -10.63 -24.94
CA GLU A 152 2.29 -10.26 -24.15
C GLU A 152 2.62 -11.30 -23.07
N HIS A 153 1.66 -12.05 -22.54
CA HIS A 153 1.94 -13.20 -21.67
C HIS A 153 2.65 -14.33 -22.44
N LEU A 154 2.13 -14.72 -23.61
CA LEU A 154 2.75 -15.75 -24.45
C LEU A 154 4.17 -15.35 -24.89
N LYS A 155 4.34 -14.08 -25.30
CA LYS A 155 5.64 -13.49 -25.65
C LYS A 155 6.64 -13.54 -24.50
N LYS A 156 6.22 -13.27 -23.26
CA LYS A 156 7.06 -13.45 -22.06
C LYS A 156 7.44 -14.91 -21.84
N MET A 157 6.50 -15.86 -22.01
CA MET A 157 6.84 -17.28 -21.90
C MET A 157 7.83 -17.73 -22.98
N VAL A 158 7.65 -17.30 -24.23
CA VAL A 158 8.63 -17.57 -25.31
C VAL A 158 9.99 -17.00 -24.96
N HIS A 159 10.06 -15.77 -24.43
CA HIS A 159 11.33 -15.17 -24.01
C HIS A 159 12.01 -15.97 -22.90
N SER A 160 11.28 -16.42 -21.88
CA SER A 160 11.86 -17.24 -20.80
C SER A 160 12.27 -18.65 -21.26
N HIS A 161 11.60 -19.22 -22.28
CA HIS A 161 12.08 -20.47 -22.90
C HIS A 161 13.37 -20.22 -23.70
N GLU A 162 13.50 -19.08 -24.38
CA GLU A 162 14.74 -18.71 -25.08
C GLU A 162 15.90 -18.45 -24.10
N GLU A 163 15.64 -17.81 -22.96
CA GLU A 163 16.62 -17.64 -21.87
C GLU A 163 17.13 -19.00 -21.36
N VAL A 164 16.22 -19.94 -21.07
CA VAL A 164 16.59 -21.32 -20.66
C VAL A 164 17.35 -22.07 -21.77
N LEU A 165 17.01 -21.86 -23.05
CA LEU A 165 17.78 -22.44 -24.16
C LEU A 165 19.19 -21.83 -24.26
N LEU A 166 19.37 -20.54 -23.97
CA LEU A 166 20.68 -19.90 -23.92
C LEU A 166 21.51 -20.40 -22.72
N GLU A 167 20.90 -20.59 -21.54
CA GLU A 167 21.57 -21.22 -20.40
C GLU A 167 22.02 -22.65 -20.72
N LEU A 168 21.15 -23.46 -21.34
CA LEU A 168 21.48 -24.82 -21.75
C LEU A 168 22.61 -24.86 -22.80
N ARG A 169 22.64 -23.92 -23.76
CA ARG A 169 23.78 -23.75 -24.69
C ARG A 169 25.07 -23.38 -23.97
N GLY A 170 24.99 -22.51 -22.96
CA GLY A 170 26.12 -22.14 -22.11
C GLY A 170 26.73 -23.37 -21.43
N ILE A 171 25.90 -24.23 -20.83
CA ILE A 171 26.36 -25.47 -20.17
C ILE A 171 27.03 -26.44 -21.17
N LEU A 172 26.54 -26.55 -22.41
CA LEU A 172 27.22 -27.33 -23.46
C LEU A 172 28.58 -26.73 -23.82
N MET A 173 28.67 -25.40 -23.95
CA MET A 173 29.89 -24.67 -24.26
C MET A 173 30.94 -24.80 -23.14
N ASP A 174 30.53 -24.64 -21.88
CA ASP A 174 31.38 -24.84 -20.70
C ASP A 174 31.94 -26.28 -20.61
N TYR A 175 31.16 -27.28 -21.07
CA TYR A 175 31.63 -28.67 -21.13
C TYR A 175 32.62 -28.91 -22.29
N GLU A 176 32.35 -28.35 -23.47
CA GLU A 176 33.26 -28.40 -24.63
C GLU A 176 34.61 -27.74 -24.30
N ASP A 177 34.59 -26.55 -23.69
CA ASP A 177 35.78 -25.81 -23.26
C ASP A 177 36.56 -26.53 -22.14
N SER A 178 35.87 -27.14 -21.17
CA SER A 178 36.53 -27.80 -20.02
C SER A 178 37.07 -29.20 -20.32
N THR A 179 36.49 -29.91 -21.30
CA THR A 179 36.96 -31.25 -21.70
C THR A 179 37.81 -31.25 -22.97
N GLY A 180 37.71 -30.23 -23.82
CA GLY A 180 38.33 -30.17 -25.14
C GLY A 180 37.75 -31.17 -26.15
N LYS A 181 36.59 -31.79 -25.85
CA LYS A 181 35.85 -32.66 -26.77
C LYS A 181 34.80 -31.86 -27.52
N GLN A 182 34.89 -31.81 -28.84
CA GLN A 182 33.88 -31.16 -29.67
C GLN A 182 32.56 -31.95 -29.65
N LEU A 183 31.46 -31.31 -29.24
CA LEU A 183 30.14 -31.92 -29.02
C LEU A 183 29.30 -32.02 -30.29
N CYS A 184 29.59 -31.21 -31.31
CA CYS A 184 28.90 -31.25 -32.60
C CYS A 184 29.86 -30.97 -33.76
N GLU A 185 29.97 -31.92 -34.69
CA GLU A 185 30.85 -31.80 -35.86
C GLU A 185 30.33 -30.84 -36.95
N HIS A 186 29.04 -30.46 -36.92
CA HIS A 186 28.34 -29.81 -38.04
C HIS A 186 27.45 -28.59 -37.69
N GLU A 187 27.10 -28.35 -36.41
CA GLU A 187 26.36 -27.16 -35.97
C GLU A 187 27.13 -26.45 -34.84
N ASP A 188 27.17 -25.12 -34.87
CA ASP A 188 27.73 -24.28 -33.81
C ASP A 188 26.79 -24.34 -32.58
N ILE A 189 27.32 -24.56 -31.37
CA ILE A 189 26.54 -24.70 -30.12
C ILE A 189 25.61 -23.50 -29.89
N THR A 190 26.01 -22.30 -30.30
CA THR A 190 25.18 -21.08 -30.21
C THR A 190 23.90 -21.17 -31.06
N SER A 191 23.88 -22.02 -32.08
CA SER A 191 22.80 -22.18 -33.06
C SER A 191 22.07 -23.54 -33.00
N LEU A 192 22.73 -24.59 -32.48
CA LEU A 192 22.28 -25.99 -32.33
C LEU A 192 20.76 -26.13 -32.11
N HIS A 193 20.05 -26.90 -32.93
CA HIS A 193 18.59 -26.98 -32.79
C HIS A 193 18.13 -27.64 -31.47
N ILE A 194 16.95 -27.30 -30.95
CA ILE A 194 16.44 -27.83 -29.66
C ILE A 194 16.35 -29.37 -29.62
N GLN A 195 16.10 -30.00 -30.77
CA GLN A 195 16.09 -31.46 -30.89
C GLN A 195 17.50 -32.05 -30.76
N ASN A 196 18.52 -31.33 -31.25
CA ASN A 196 19.93 -31.72 -31.18
C ASN A 196 20.51 -31.46 -29.78
N LEU A 197 20.03 -30.44 -29.06
CA LEU A 197 20.37 -30.16 -27.65
C LEU A 197 20.16 -31.40 -26.77
N SER A 198 19.02 -32.08 -26.91
CA SER A 198 18.71 -33.29 -26.11
C SER A 198 19.65 -34.45 -26.39
N THR A 199 20.18 -34.56 -27.62
CA THR A 199 21.20 -35.55 -27.98
C THR A 199 22.55 -35.18 -27.35
N ALA A 200 23.02 -33.94 -27.53
CA ALA A 200 24.29 -33.48 -26.97
C ALA A 200 24.35 -33.64 -25.43
N PHE A 201 23.25 -33.35 -24.72
CA PHE A 201 23.18 -33.62 -23.27
C PHE A 201 23.17 -35.11 -22.91
N ALA A 202 22.59 -35.98 -23.74
CA ALA A 202 22.65 -37.42 -23.51
C ALA A 202 24.08 -37.96 -23.72
N ASP A 203 24.79 -37.47 -24.74
CA ASP A 203 26.18 -37.84 -25.03
C ASP A 203 27.11 -37.39 -23.88
N ILE A 204 26.96 -36.15 -23.37
CA ILE A 204 27.67 -35.66 -22.17
C ILE A 204 27.43 -36.55 -20.95
N LEU A 205 26.16 -36.90 -20.68
CA LEU A 205 25.82 -37.73 -19.52
C LEU A 205 26.41 -39.14 -19.64
N GLN A 206 26.44 -39.71 -20.85
CA GLN A 206 27.06 -41.00 -21.12
C GLN A 206 28.59 -40.95 -20.99
N ASP A 207 29.24 -39.88 -21.44
CA ASP A 207 30.68 -39.66 -21.25
C ASP A 207 31.03 -39.53 -19.76
N LEU A 208 30.27 -38.73 -19.00
CA LEU A 208 30.43 -38.57 -17.55
C LEU A 208 30.20 -39.88 -16.79
N GLU A 209 29.20 -40.68 -17.15
CA GLU A 209 28.96 -41.98 -16.52
C GLU A 209 30.08 -42.99 -16.86
N SER A 210 30.73 -42.87 -18.02
CA SER A 210 31.94 -43.62 -18.36
C SER A 210 33.15 -43.22 -17.49
N GLU A 211 33.35 -41.92 -17.25
CA GLU A 211 34.43 -41.42 -16.39
C GLU A 211 34.20 -41.80 -14.92
N VAL A 212 32.98 -41.67 -14.42
CA VAL A 212 32.60 -42.13 -13.07
C VAL A 212 32.84 -43.64 -12.92
N SER A 213 32.55 -44.43 -13.95
CA SER A 213 32.82 -45.88 -13.95
C SER A 213 34.32 -46.19 -13.88
N TYR A 214 35.15 -45.47 -14.65
CA TYR A 214 36.61 -45.60 -14.65
C TYR A 214 37.25 -45.14 -13.32
N LEU A 215 36.78 -44.04 -12.74
CA LEU A 215 37.23 -43.57 -11.43
C LEU A 215 36.83 -44.56 -10.32
N LYS A 216 35.66 -45.17 -10.42
CA LYS A 216 35.19 -46.21 -9.48
C LYS A 216 36.05 -47.47 -9.56
N GLU A 217 36.46 -47.91 -10.75
CA GLU A 217 37.42 -49.01 -10.91
C GLU A 217 38.77 -48.69 -10.25
N LYS A 218 39.29 -47.47 -10.43
CA LYS A 218 40.50 -47.00 -9.73
C LYS A 218 40.36 -46.97 -8.22
N VAL A 219 39.21 -46.56 -7.69
CA VAL A 219 38.96 -46.57 -6.23
C VAL A 219 39.02 -48.00 -5.69
N VAL A 220 38.40 -48.97 -6.35
CA VAL A 220 38.47 -50.38 -5.95
C VAL A 220 39.91 -50.89 -5.89
N LEU A 221 40.75 -50.57 -6.88
CA LEU A 221 42.18 -50.95 -6.86
C LEU A 221 42.92 -50.35 -5.66
N VAL A 222 42.65 -49.10 -5.29
CA VAL A 222 43.25 -48.44 -4.11
C VAL A 222 42.71 -49.02 -2.79
N GLU A 223 41.44 -49.43 -2.75
CA GLU A 223 40.86 -50.15 -1.60
C GLU A 223 41.49 -51.54 -1.42
N GLU A 224 41.77 -52.26 -2.51
CA GLU A 224 42.49 -53.54 -2.49
C GLU A 224 43.94 -53.39 -2.01
N GLU A 225 44.67 -52.37 -2.50
CA GLU A 225 46.02 -52.02 -2.00
C GLU A 225 45.99 -51.71 -0.50
N LEU A 226 45.03 -50.90 -0.03
CA LEU A 226 44.89 -50.53 1.38
C LEU A 226 44.59 -51.74 2.28
N GLU A 227 43.70 -52.64 1.84
CA GLU A 227 43.37 -53.87 2.59
C GLU A 227 44.54 -54.87 2.60
N SER A 228 45.43 -54.85 1.59
CA SER A 228 46.68 -55.63 1.61
C SER A 228 47.65 -55.11 2.68
N LEU A 229 47.92 -53.80 2.70
CA LEU A 229 48.84 -53.14 3.64
C LEU A 229 48.35 -53.30 5.10
N LYS A 230 47.03 -53.30 5.30
CA LYS A 230 46.35 -53.56 6.58
C LYS A 230 46.60 -54.98 7.10
N LYS A 231 46.61 -56.00 6.23
CA LYS A 231 46.91 -57.40 6.60
C LYS A 231 48.39 -57.59 6.98
N ASP A 232 49.31 -56.95 6.28
CA ASP A 232 50.74 -57.00 6.59
C ASP A 232 51.03 -56.35 7.95
N SER A 233 50.48 -55.16 8.20
CA SER A 233 50.54 -54.47 9.50
C SER A 233 49.99 -55.34 10.65
N GLN A 234 48.85 -56.01 10.43
CA GLN A 234 48.25 -56.91 11.42
C GLN A 234 49.13 -58.14 11.69
N THR A 235 49.76 -58.70 10.65
CA THR A 235 50.70 -59.83 10.76
C THR A 235 51.94 -59.44 11.57
N GLN A 236 52.52 -58.27 11.28
CA GLN A 236 53.66 -57.72 12.02
C GLN A 236 53.34 -57.52 13.51
N LYS A 237 52.15 -56.99 13.82
CA LYS A 237 51.66 -56.80 15.20
C LYS A 237 51.48 -58.12 15.95
N GLN A 238 51.02 -59.17 15.27
CA GLN A 238 50.84 -60.50 15.86
C GLN A 238 52.18 -61.18 16.18
N LEU A 239 53.18 -61.01 15.32
CA LEU A 239 54.55 -61.53 15.51
C LEU A 239 55.25 -60.85 16.71
N LEU A 240 55.09 -59.53 16.85
CA LEU A 240 55.51 -58.78 18.04
C LEU A 240 54.84 -59.29 19.34
N LEU A 241 53.54 -59.60 19.30
CA LEU A 241 52.80 -60.08 20.46
C LEU A 241 53.34 -61.44 20.96
N GLN A 242 53.67 -62.34 20.03
CA GLN A 242 54.28 -63.63 20.35
C GLN A 242 55.68 -63.48 20.96
N GLN A 243 56.49 -62.53 20.48
CA GLN A 243 57.79 -62.19 21.07
C GLN A 243 57.65 -61.66 22.51
N HIS A 244 56.60 -60.88 22.79
CA HIS A 244 56.29 -60.41 24.14
C HIS A 244 55.81 -61.53 25.08
N GLN A 245 55.05 -62.52 24.60
CA GLN A 245 54.61 -63.65 25.42
C GLN A 245 55.78 -64.56 25.84
N ASN A 246 56.72 -64.84 24.94
CA ASN A 246 57.93 -65.61 25.29
C ASN A 246 58.73 -64.91 26.40
N ARG A 247 58.93 -63.58 26.27
CA ARG A 247 59.60 -62.78 27.30
C ARG A 247 58.86 -62.70 28.64
N TYR A 248 57.53 -62.80 28.63
CA TYR A 248 56.75 -62.86 29.87
C TYR A 248 57.06 -64.16 30.62
N LEU A 249 57.11 -65.30 29.91
CA LEU A 249 57.41 -66.61 30.49
C LEU A 249 58.84 -66.67 31.07
N GLU A 250 59.81 -66.02 30.42
CA GLU A 250 61.18 -65.85 30.93
C GLU A 250 61.20 -65.04 32.24
N HIS A 251 60.52 -63.89 32.30
CA HIS A 251 60.44 -63.08 33.51
C HIS A 251 59.66 -63.77 34.65
N GLU A 252 58.68 -64.63 34.34
CA GLU A 252 57.94 -65.41 35.35
C GLU A 252 58.84 -66.45 36.05
N GLN A 253 59.75 -67.10 35.30
CA GLN A 253 60.80 -67.94 35.88
C GLN A 253 61.85 -67.14 36.66
N GLU A 254 62.22 -65.94 36.18
CA GLU A 254 63.16 -65.03 36.85
C GLU A 254 62.63 -64.55 38.22
N VAL A 255 61.33 -64.22 38.31
CA VAL A 255 60.65 -63.83 39.56
C VAL A 255 60.60 -64.98 40.57
N ALA A 256 60.40 -66.23 40.12
CA ALA A 256 60.50 -67.39 41.00
C ALA A 256 61.91 -67.55 41.60
N ALA A 257 62.95 -67.49 40.76
CA ALA A 257 64.33 -67.59 41.21
C ALA A 257 64.75 -66.45 42.18
N LEU A 258 64.25 -65.23 41.95
CA LEU A 258 64.46 -64.09 42.87
C LEU A 258 63.72 -64.26 44.20
N THR A 259 62.55 -64.91 44.19
CA THR A 259 61.77 -65.19 45.41
C THR A 259 62.51 -66.15 46.33
N ASP A 260 63.07 -67.24 45.79
CA ASP A 260 63.88 -68.18 46.58
C ASP A 260 65.18 -67.57 47.09
N LYS A 261 65.81 -66.70 46.28
CA LYS A 261 66.99 -65.93 46.69
C LYS A 261 66.68 -64.97 47.86
N ALA A 262 65.51 -64.35 47.86
CA ALA A 262 65.03 -63.53 48.97
C ALA A 262 64.69 -64.36 50.22
N ASN A 263 64.15 -65.57 50.05
CA ASN A 263 63.89 -66.50 51.16
C ASN A 263 65.21 -66.96 51.82
N SER A 264 66.25 -67.27 51.02
CA SER A 264 67.60 -67.58 51.53
C SER A 264 68.23 -66.41 52.28
N ALA A 265 68.16 -65.18 51.72
CA ALA A 265 68.64 -63.98 52.40
C ALA A 265 67.94 -63.72 53.75
N ARG A 266 66.63 -64.00 53.84
CA ARG A 266 65.86 -63.91 55.08
C ARG A 266 66.32 -64.92 56.13
N SER A 267 66.76 -66.11 55.72
CA SER A 267 67.36 -67.11 56.62
C SER A 267 68.69 -66.62 57.22
N ASN A 268 69.58 -66.07 56.39
CA ASN A 268 70.85 -65.49 56.87
C ASN A 268 70.61 -64.31 57.83
N ALA A 269 69.60 -63.46 57.56
CA ALA A 269 69.20 -62.39 58.46
C ALA A 269 68.59 -62.88 59.80
N ASN A 270 68.10 -64.11 59.87
CA ASN A 270 67.68 -64.76 61.13
C ASN A 270 68.89 -65.33 61.89
N SER A 271 69.89 -65.88 61.19
CA SER A 271 71.15 -66.33 61.82
C SER A 271 71.91 -65.19 62.51
N ILE A 272 72.02 -64.03 61.85
CA ILE A 272 72.62 -62.82 62.44
C ILE A 272 71.83 -62.34 63.68
N ARG A 273 70.50 -62.50 63.69
CA ARG A 273 69.66 -62.16 64.84
C ARG A 273 69.94 -63.05 66.05
N SER A 274 70.11 -64.36 65.82
CA SER A 274 70.47 -65.32 66.87
C SER A 274 71.86 -65.03 67.47
N GLN A 275 72.82 -64.58 66.68
CA GLN A 275 74.13 -64.11 67.20
C GLN A 275 73.99 -62.85 68.06
N PHE A 276 73.08 -61.93 67.70
CA PHE A 276 72.79 -60.73 68.49
C PHE A 276 72.12 -61.08 69.84
N GLU A 277 71.19 -62.04 69.85
CA GLU A 277 70.52 -62.52 71.07
C GLU A 277 71.52 -63.10 72.09
N ILE A 278 72.56 -63.83 71.65
CA ILE A 278 73.60 -64.37 72.55
C ILE A 278 74.39 -63.24 73.24
N ILE A 279 74.71 -62.16 72.52
CA ILE A 279 75.39 -60.99 73.09
C ILE A 279 74.45 -60.23 74.04
N GLN A 280 73.16 -60.15 73.71
CA GLN A 280 72.15 -59.53 74.55
C GLN A 280 71.93 -60.30 75.87
N GLU A 281 71.99 -61.64 75.85
CA GLU A 281 71.85 -62.48 77.04
C GLU A 281 73.07 -62.40 77.98
N GLN A 282 74.29 -62.26 77.44
CA GLN A 282 75.47 -61.94 78.25
C GLN A 282 75.32 -60.58 78.96
N MET A 283 74.75 -59.58 78.28
CA MET A 283 74.52 -58.24 78.86
C MET A 283 73.46 -58.26 79.98
N LYS A 284 72.38 -59.06 79.82
CA LYS A 284 71.38 -59.30 80.88
C LYS A 284 72.01 -59.89 82.15
N ASN A 285 72.95 -60.82 82.02
CA ASN A 285 73.56 -61.52 83.16
C ASN A 285 74.56 -60.67 83.97
N GLN A 286 74.95 -59.48 83.49
CA GLN A 286 75.56 -58.45 84.34
C GLN A 286 74.52 -57.49 84.93
N ASN A 287 73.48 -57.14 84.17
CA ASN A 287 72.38 -56.29 84.66
C ASN A 287 71.58 -56.93 85.79
N SER A 288 71.50 -58.26 85.90
CA SER A 288 70.84 -58.96 87.02
C SER A 288 71.48 -58.68 88.38
N VAL A 289 72.80 -58.50 88.44
CA VAL A 289 73.53 -58.15 89.68
C VAL A 289 73.21 -56.74 90.12
N HIS A 290 73.15 -55.78 89.19
CA HIS A 290 72.70 -54.42 89.49
C HIS A 290 71.20 -54.34 89.81
N ALA A 291 70.36 -55.19 89.20
CA ALA A 291 68.93 -55.28 89.52
C ALA A 291 68.68 -55.71 90.96
N HIS A 292 69.53 -56.54 91.57
CA HIS A 292 69.42 -56.89 93.00
C HIS A 292 69.79 -55.72 93.94
N GLN A 293 70.70 -54.83 93.54
CA GLN A 293 70.97 -53.59 94.29
C GLN A 293 69.85 -52.54 94.12
N VAL A 294 69.27 -52.43 92.91
CA VAL A 294 68.10 -51.57 92.68
C VAL A 294 66.89 -52.08 93.45
N SER A 295 66.59 -53.39 93.42
CA SER A 295 65.46 -53.99 94.13
C SER A 295 65.51 -53.78 95.66
N HIS A 296 66.70 -53.75 96.27
CA HIS A 296 66.85 -53.47 97.70
C HIS A 296 66.53 -51.99 98.04
N LEU A 297 66.83 -51.06 97.13
CA LEU A 297 66.44 -49.64 97.24
C LEU A 297 64.95 -49.42 96.91
N GLU A 298 64.40 -50.15 95.95
CA GLU A 298 62.96 -50.14 95.65
C GLU A 298 62.12 -50.75 96.77
N SER A 299 62.65 -51.73 97.51
CA SER A 299 62.03 -52.29 98.71
C SER A 299 61.93 -51.24 99.83
N THR A 300 63.00 -50.48 100.09
CA THR A 300 62.97 -49.38 101.09
C THR A 300 62.08 -48.21 100.64
N VAL A 301 62.05 -47.87 99.35
CA VAL A 301 61.09 -46.90 98.79
C VAL A 301 59.64 -47.41 98.86
N SER A 302 59.41 -48.72 98.75
CA SER A 302 58.07 -49.32 98.87
C SER A 302 57.58 -49.37 100.32
N GLN A 303 58.47 -49.64 101.28
CA GLN A 303 58.19 -49.54 102.72
C GLN A 303 57.71 -48.11 103.08
N LEU A 304 58.48 -47.10 102.67
CA LEU A 304 58.13 -45.68 102.91
C LEU A 304 56.86 -45.23 102.17
N ARG A 305 56.54 -45.85 101.00
CA ARG A 305 55.26 -45.63 100.31
C ARG A 305 54.08 -46.29 101.02
N SER A 306 54.27 -47.46 101.63
CA SER A 306 53.25 -48.11 102.47
C SER A 306 52.92 -47.25 103.68
N GLU A 307 53.93 -46.75 104.39
CA GLU A 307 53.77 -45.86 105.55
C GLU A 307 53.09 -44.55 105.18
N LEU A 308 53.40 -43.98 104.00
CA LEU A 308 52.69 -42.81 103.46
C LEU A 308 51.22 -43.09 103.13
N GLN A 309 50.90 -44.29 102.63
CA GLN A 309 49.53 -44.70 102.27
C GLN A 309 48.70 -45.16 103.48
N GLU A 310 49.34 -45.61 104.56
CA GLU A 310 48.72 -45.92 105.85
C GLU A 310 48.42 -44.62 106.63
N ALA A 311 49.34 -43.66 106.61
CA ALA A 311 49.07 -42.29 107.07
C ALA A 311 47.91 -41.65 106.29
N LYS A 312 47.82 -41.88 104.97
CA LYS A 312 46.70 -41.39 104.13
C LYS A 312 45.35 -41.97 104.58
N ARG A 313 45.25 -43.28 104.82
CA ARG A 313 44.03 -43.91 105.37
C ARG A 313 43.64 -43.33 106.75
N MET A 314 44.62 -43.11 107.64
CA MET A 314 44.39 -42.45 108.94
C MET A 314 43.86 -41.01 108.85
N TYR A 315 44.09 -40.29 107.73
CA TYR A 315 43.44 -39.00 107.46
C TYR A 315 42.07 -39.17 106.79
N GLU A 316 41.89 -40.14 105.91
CA GLU A 316 40.62 -40.41 105.21
C GLU A 316 39.52 -40.91 106.17
N ASP A 317 39.83 -41.85 107.06
CA ASP A 317 38.91 -42.30 108.12
C ASP A 317 38.53 -41.14 109.07
N LYS A 318 39.44 -40.17 109.27
CA LYS A 318 39.20 -39.00 110.12
C LYS A 318 38.38 -37.90 109.44
N VAL A 319 38.31 -37.89 108.11
CA VAL A 319 37.33 -37.07 107.36
C VAL A 319 35.95 -37.73 107.43
N ALA A 320 35.86 -39.05 107.20
CA ALA A 320 34.60 -39.78 107.23
C ALA A 320 33.85 -39.70 108.58
N ASP A 321 34.56 -39.63 109.71
CA ASP A 321 33.94 -39.45 111.03
C ASP A 321 33.52 -38.00 111.33
N LEU A 322 34.12 -37.00 110.67
CA LEU A 322 33.67 -35.60 110.74
C LEU A 322 32.44 -35.35 109.86
N GLU A 323 32.36 -36.00 108.69
CA GLU A 323 31.19 -35.94 107.80
C GLU A 323 29.95 -36.58 108.44
N LYS A 324 30.11 -37.66 109.22
CA LYS A 324 29.01 -38.26 110.02
C LYS A 324 28.47 -37.30 111.10
N GLN A 325 29.31 -36.50 111.74
CA GLN A 325 28.86 -35.51 112.73
C GLN A 325 28.04 -34.38 112.06
N LEU A 326 28.36 -34.03 110.82
CA LEU A 326 27.63 -33.01 110.06
C LEU A 326 26.26 -33.51 109.58
N HIS A 327 26.10 -34.81 109.32
CA HIS A 327 24.81 -35.39 108.93
C HIS A 327 23.80 -35.52 110.08
N LEU A 328 24.23 -35.85 111.32
CA LEU A 328 23.31 -35.86 112.47
C LEU A 328 22.71 -34.46 112.72
N ALA A 329 23.55 -33.41 112.66
CA ALA A 329 23.13 -32.03 112.92
C ALA A 329 22.10 -31.47 111.90
N HIS A 330 21.96 -32.09 110.72
CA HIS A 330 20.95 -31.70 109.74
C HIS A 330 19.63 -32.48 109.87
N SER A 331 19.60 -33.58 110.62
CA SER A 331 18.39 -34.40 110.78
C SER A 331 17.42 -33.88 111.84
N GLU A 332 17.85 -32.95 112.71
CA GLU A 332 17.05 -32.43 113.83
C GLU A 332 16.43 -31.03 113.56
N ILE A 333 16.66 -30.44 112.37
CA ILE A 333 16.25 -29.05 112.05
C ILE A 333 15.06 -28.98 111.06
N ALA A 334 14.81 -30.02 110.26
CA ALA A 334 13.85 -29.96 109.14
C ALA A 334 12.45 -30.54 109.42
N GLU A 335 12.21 -31.15 110.59
CA GLU A 335 10.97 -31.91 110.88
C GLU A 335 9.94 -31.14 111.75
N ALA A 336 10.14 -29.82 111.97
CA ALA A 336 9.41 -29.05 113.00
C ALA A 336 8.53 -27.86 112.51
N GLN A 337 8.63 -27.46 111.24
CA GLN A 337 7.72 -26.53 110.56
C GLN A 337 7.55 -27.02 109.10
N THR A 338 6.55 -27.83 108.73
CA THR A 338 5.13 -27.93 109.09
C THR A 338 4.30 -26.67 108.82
N GLU A 339 3.21 -26.88 108.08
CA GLU A 339 2.07 -25.98 107.88
C GLU A 339 2.29 -24.70 107.05
N GLN A 340 1.14 -24.05 106.77
CA GLN A 340 0.93 -22.69 106.29
C GLN A 340 1.28 -22.37 104.82
N ASP A 341 0.32 -22.78 103.98
CA ASP A 341 -0.20 -22.03 102.82
C ASP A 341 0.71 -21.83 101.59
N GLN A 342 0.31 -22.30 100.40
CA GLN A 342 -0.84 -21.84 99.60
C GLN A 342 -0.76 -20.36 99.19
N ARG A 343 -1.24 -20.09 97.96
CA ARG A 343 -1.32 -18.77 97.27
C ARG A 343 0.01 -18.37 96.58
N SER A 344 0.00 -17.88 95.34
CA SER A 344 -1.13 -17.64 94.43
C SER A 344 -0.74 -17.57 92.96
N GLN A 345 -1.55 -18.26 92.14
CA GLN A 345 -2.16 -17.83 90.86
C GLN A 345 -1.29 -17.21 89.73
N GLY A 346 -1.54 -17.51 88.45
CA GLY A 346 -2.49 -18.49 87.92
C GLY A 346 -3.02 -18.17 86.52
N SER A 347 -3.24 -19.21 85.72
CA SER A 347 -4.09 -19.24 84.51
C SER A 347 -4.24 -20.72 84.07
N GLY A 348 -5.39 -21.22 83.65
CA GLY A 348 -6.67 -20.53 83.47
C GLY A 348 -7.76 -21.39 82.82
N ASN A 349 -8.15 -22.50 83.49
CA ASN A 349 -9.38 -23.25 83.24
C ASN A 349 -9.61 -23.84 81.82
N LEU A 350 -9.22 -25.12 81.61
CA LEU A 350 -9.83 -25.96 80.56
C LEU A 350 -9.74 -27.49 80.80
N ASN A 351 -9.09 -27.97 81.88
CA ASN A 351 -8.67 -29.37 81.97
C ASN A 351 -9.30 -30.22 83.09
N ASP A 352 -10.40 -29.75 83.66
CA ASP A 352 -11.35 -30.61 84.40
C ASP A 352 -11.82 -31.80 83.54
N ARG A 353 -11.76 -31.64 82.21
CA ARG A 353 -11.99 -32.69 81.21
C ARG A 353 -11.00 -33.86 81.30
N ILE A 354 -9.74 -33.63 81.67
CA ILE A 354 -8.76 -34.69 81.94
C ILE A 354 -8.89 -35.22 83.37
N HIS A 355 -9.26 -34.40 84.36
CA HIS A 355 -9.61 -34.92 85.68
C HIS A 355 -10.81 -35.88 85.64
N GLN A 356 -11.79 -35.65 84.76
CA GLN A 356 -12.91 -36.57 84.56
C GLN A 356 -12.47 -37.95 84.04
N LEU A 357 -11.49 -38.01 83.14
CA LEU A 357 -10.93 -39.27 82.61
C LEU A 357 -9.93 -39.95 83.58
N LEU A 358 -9.12 -39.18 84.29
CA LEU A 358 -8.26 -39.70 85.37
C LEU A 358 -9.10 -40.28 86.53
N THR A 359 -10.29 -39.73 86.80
CA THR A 359 -11.19 -40.26 87.82
C THR A 359 -11.79 -41.62 87.41
N GLU A 360 -12.06 -41.88 86.13
CA GLU A 360 -12.46 -43.22 85.69
C GLU A 360 -11.31 -44.23 85.77
N LEU A 361 -10.08 -43.81 85.44
CA LEU A 361 -8.88 -44.63 85.63
C LEU A 361 -8.71 -45.00 87.12
N HIS A 362 -8.75 -44.01 88.01
CA HIS A 362 -8.59 -44.22 89.45
C HIS A 362 -9.76 -45.02 90.05
N LYS A 363 -10.98 -44.88 89.52
CA LYS A 363 -12.12 -45.71 89.91
C LYS A 363 -11.95 -47.18 89.50
N LYS A 364 -11.36 -47.47 88.34
CA LYS A 364 -11.01 -48.85 87.95
C LYS A 364 -9.83 -49.43 88.73
N GLU A 365 -8.85 -48.60 89.09
CA GLU A 365 -7.78 -48.97 90.03
C GLU A 365 -8.35 -49.34 91.41
N ILE A 366 -9.32 -48.56 91.91
CA ILE A 366 -9.96 -48.79 93.22
C ILE A 366 -10.95 -49.97 93.20
N GLU A 367 -11.70 -50.19 92.12
CA GLU A 367 -12.52 -51.40 91.95
C GLU A 367 -11.63 -52.67 91.93
N LEU A 368 -10.47 -52.63 91.25
CA LEU A 368 -9.45 -53.69 91.31
C LEU A 368 -8.85 -53.85 92.73
N SER A 369 -8.76 -52.77 93.52
CA SER A 369 -8.30 -52.85 94.92
C SER A 369 -9.31 -53.52 95.85
N LEU A 370 -10.61 -53.32 95.63
CA LEU A 370 -11.69 -53.96 96.38
C LEU A 370 -11.83 -55.45 96.02
N GLU A 371 -11.69 -55.79 94.75
CA GLU A 371 -11.71 -57.20 94.29
C GLU A 371 -10.49 -58.00 94.80
N LYS A 372 -9.37 -57.31 95.11
CA LYS A 372 -8.21 -57.87 95.83
C LYS A 372 -8.45 -58.04 97.33
N GLU A 373 -9.15 -57.11 98.00
CA GLU A 373 -9.33 -57.14 99.47
C GLU A 373 -10.52 -58.01 99.93
N GLN A 374 -11.53 -58.25 99.09
CA GLN A 374 -12.69 -59.08 99.48
C GLN A 374 -12.43 -60.59 99.29
N ASN A 375 -11.60 -60.99 98.32
CA ASN A 375 -11.22 -62.39 98.11
C ASN A 375 -10.25 -62.92 99.20
N LYS A 376 -9.55 -61.99 99.86
CA LYS A 376 -8.66 -62.16 101.03
C LYS A 376 -9.38 -62.62 102.32
N ARG A 377 -10.65 -63.02 102.26
CA ARG A 377 -11.45 -63.42 103.45
C ARG A 377 -12.27 -64.70 103.26
N PHE A 378 -11.97 -65.52 102.25
CA PHE A 378 -12.63 -66.82 102.08
C PHE A 378 -11.70 -68.05 102.12
N TRP A 379 -10.44 -67.94 101.68
CA TRP A 379 -9.46 -69.03 101.77
C TRP A 379 -8.10 -68.64 102.34
N ASP A 380 -8.11 -67.62 103.20
CA ASP A 380 -7.03 -67.35 104.15
C ASP A 380 -7.03 -68.40 105.29
N GLN A 381 -6.71 -69.65 104.94
CA GLN A 381 -6.14 -70.62 105.90
C GLN A 381 -5.05 -71.49 105.27
N ASN A 382 -4.29 -70.94 104.30
CA ASN A 382 -2.97 -71.48 104.02
C ASN A 382 -1.88 -70.44 103.74
N THR A 383 -2.08 -69.21 104.22
CA THR A 383 -1.01 -68.20 104.34
C THR A 383 0.05 -68.62 105.37
N ASP A 384 -0.26 -69.58 106.27
CA ASP A 384 0.76 -70.29 107.05
C ASP A 384 1.59 -71.29 106.21
N SER A 385 1.01 -71.99 105.22
CA SER A 385 1.85 -72.63 104.20
C SER A 385 2.43 -71.65 103.20
N SER A 386 2.05 -70.37 103.19
CA SER A 386 2.88 -69.34 102.56
C SER A 386 4.13 -69.10 103.39
N VAL A 387 4.05 -69.11 104.73
CA VAL A 387 5.25 -69.20 105.58
C VAL A 387 5.99 -70.53 105.38
N THR A 388 5.32 -71.65 105.11
CA THR A 388 6.01 -72.90 104.71
C THR A 388 6.55 -72.87 103.29
N ILE A 389 6.00 -72.10 102.35
CA ILE A 389 6.51 -71.92 100.98
C ILE A 389 7.64 -70.90 100.95
N ASP A 390 7.64 -69.95 101.87
CA ASP A 390 8.69 -68.95 102.03
C ASP A 390 9.78 -69.43 103.01
N HIS A 391 9.47 -70.40 103.87
CA HIS A 391 10.43 -71.29 104.54
C HIS A 391 10.92 -72.40 103.61
N LEU A 392 10.14 -72.88 102.64
CA LEU A 392 10.63 -73.75 101.56
C LEU A 392 11.30 -72.97 100.42
N ARG A 393 11.18 -71.65 100.36
CA ARG A 393 12.02 -70.77 99.53
C ARG A 393 13.25 -70.29 100.27
N ARG A 394 13.20 -70.03 101.57
CA ARG A 394 14.41 -69.83 102.38
C ARG A 394 15.12 -71.14 102.73
N GLU A 395 14.44 -72.28 102.70
CA GLU A 395 15.07 -73.59 102.61
C GLU A 395 15.45 -73.88 101.17
N LEU A 396 14.69 -73.55 100.11
CA LEU A 396 15.22 -73.73 98.75
C LEU A 396 16.45 -72.87 98.55
N ASP A 397 16.52 -71.64 99.06
CA ASP A 397 17.66 -70.73 98.98
C ASP A 397 18.72 -71.00 100.04
N ASN A 398 18.41 -71.67 101.16
CA ASN A 398 19.43 -72.24 102.06
C ASN A 398 19.82 -73.68 101.66
N LYS A 399 19.12 -74.29 100.72
CA LYS A 399 19.43 -75.50 99.94
C LYS A 399 20.02 -75.15 98.59
N ASN A 400 19.93 -73.90 98.14
CA ASN A 400 20.62 -73.33 97.00
C ASN A 400 21.92 -72.71 97.51
N MET A 401 21.92 -72.05 98.68
CA MET A 401 23.13 -71.76 99.44
C MET A 401 23.70 -73.00 100.15
N GLN A 402 22.96 -74.09 100.43
CA GLN A 402 23.61 -75.38 100.73
C GLN A 402 24.00 -76.12 99.46
N LEU A 403 23.32 -76.01 98.32
CA LEU A 403 23.81 -76.56 97.04
C LEU A 403 24.97 -75.76 96.49
N GLN A 404 25.15 -74.49 96.84
CA GLN A 404 26.23 -73.62 96.40
C GLN A 404 27.32 -73.54 97.46
N ARG A 405 27.01 -73.75 98.75
CA ARG A 405 28.03 -74.19 99.73
C ARG A 405 28.47 -75.62 99.48
N MET A 406 27.64 -76.55 98.99
CA MET A 406 27.99 -77.93 98.60
C MET A 406 28.47 -78.03 97.15
N GLU A 407 28.20 -77.08 96.26
CA GLU A 407 28.90 -76.93 94.99
C GLU A 407 30.22 -76.21 95.26
N ASN A 408 30.32 -75.39 96.30
CA ASN A 408 31.61 -74.99 96.86
C ASN A 408 32.25 -76.12 97.68
N THR A 409 31.54 -77.03 98.36
CA THR A 409 32.15 -78.24 98.97
C THR A 409 32.38 -79.33 97.94
N VAL A 410 31.82 -79.25 96.72
CA VAL A 410 32.10 -80.14 95.57
C VAL A 410 33.07 -79.48 94.61
N LYS A 411 33.26 -78.16 94.63
CA LYS A 411 34.45 -77.48 94.09
C LYS A 411 35.62 -77.69 95.02
N GLU A 412 35.46 -77.53 96.32
CA GLU A 412 36.44 -77.88 97.36
C GLU A 412 36.66 -79.39 97.38
N MET A 413 35.65 -80.28 97.28
CA MET A 413 35.91 -81.73 97.09
C MET A 413 36.42 -82.07 95.68
N ARG A 414 36.27 -81.21 94.66
CA ARG A 414 36.90 -81.40 93.35
C ARG A 414 38.32 -80.84 93.33
N THR A 415 38.64 -79.80 94.10
CA THR A 415 40.00 -79.29 94.33
C THR A 415 40.69 -80.00 95.48
N GLU A 416 39.99 -80.75 96.32
CA GLU A 416 40.50 -81.69 97.33
C GLU A 416 40.62 -83.07 96.70
N CYS A 417 39.79 -83.46 95.73
CA CYS A 417 40.09 -84.57 94.82
C CYS A 417 41.21 -84.19 93.86
N HIS A 418 41.31 -82.91 93.42
CA HIS A 418 42.50 -82.40 92.75
C HIS A 418 43.69 -82.44 93.70
N ARG A 419 43.60 -81.92 94.93
CA ARG A 419 44.68 -81.91 95.93
C ARG A 419 45.03 -83.31 96.45
N GLN A 420 44.10 -84.25 96.44
CA GLN A 420 44.32 -85.66 96.78
C GLN A 420 44.87 -86.43 95.57
N MET A 421 44.57 -85.99 94.34
CA MET A 421 45.28 -86.41 93.13
C MET A 421 46.66 -85.75 93.01
N GLU A 422 46.86 -84.53 93.50
CA GLU A 422 48.14 -83.83 93.62
C GLU A 422 48.96 -84.37 94.80
N CYS A 423 48.32 -84.84 95.88
CA CYS A 423 48.98 -85.59 96.96
C CYS A 423 49.19 -87.06 96.57
N GLN A 424 48.39 -87.65 95.69
CA GLN A 424 48.77 -88.90 95.02
C GLN A 424 49.92 -88.65 94.05
N VAL A 425 49.92 -87.57 93.27
CA VAL A 425 51.04 -87.18 92.39
C VAL A 425 52.28 -86.85 93.22
N ALA A 426 52.16 -86.21 94.38
CA ALA A 426 53.28 -85.93 95.28
C ALA A 426 53.77 -87.19 96.00
N ALA A 427 52.89 -88.09 96.42
CA ALA A 427 53.28 -89.41 96.93
C ALA A 427 53.89 -90.28 95.83
N ILE A 428 53.40 -90.17 94.58
CA ILE A 428 54.01 -90.77 93.38
C ILE A 428 55.32 -90.05 93.03
N GLN A 429 55.49 -88.77 93.34
CA GLN A 429 56.70 -88.01 93.08
C GLN A 429 57.78 -88.32 94.12
N GLU A 430 57.43 -88.47 95.40
CA GLU A 430 58.30 -89.04 96.43
C GLU A 430 58.61 -90.53 96.12
N LYS A 431 57.66 -91.26 95.53
CA LYS A 431 57.90 -92.60 94.97
C LYS A 431 58.80 -92.55 93.73
N ASN A 432 58.73 -91.49 92.91
CA ASN A 432 59.59 -91.26 91.75
C ASN A 432 60.95 -90.65 92.13
N GLU A 433 61.11 -90.11 93.33
CA GLU A 433 62.38 -89.67 93.92
C GLU A 433 63.06 -90.79 94.70
N SER A 434 62.31 -91.75 95.25
CA SER A 434 62.86 -93.00 95.79
C SER A 434 63.18 -94.01 94.68
N ILE A 435 62.29 -94.16 93.67
CA ILE A 435 62.65 -94.75 92.37
C ILE A 435 63.78 -93.94 91.75
N GLY A 436 63.77 -92.61 91.80
CA GLY A 436 64.85 -91.75 91.27
C GLY A 436 66.20 -91.94 91.97
N ARG A 437 66.20 -92.26 93.27
CA ARG A 437 67.41 -92.66 94.02
C ARG A 437 67.87 -94.08 93.67
N ILE A 438 66.94 -95.01 93.44
CA ILE A 438 67.26 -96.38 92.97
C ILE A 438 67.79 -96.31 91.52
N SER A 439 67.11 -95.60 90.63
CA SER A 439 67.53 -95.28 89.27
C SER A 439 68.82 -94.48 89.24
N SER A 440 69.11 -93.60 90.20
CA SER A 440 70.43 -92.95 90.30
C SER A 440 71.54 -93.97 90.55
N LEU A 441 71.30 -94.98 91.40
CA LEU A 441 72.26 -96.07 91.62
C LEU A 441 72.35 -97.04 90.42
N THR A 442 71.24 -97.33 89.74
CA THR A 442 71.24 -98.13 88.49
C THR A 442 71.89 -97.39 87.32
N VAL A 443 71.67 -96.08 87.20
CA VAL A 443 72.30 -95.22 86.19
C VAL A 443 73.77 -94.98 86.52
N GLN A 444 74.18 -94.91 87.79
CA GLN A 444 75.62 -94.93 88.14
C GLN A 444 76.28 -96.26 87.73
N LEU A 445 75.60 -97.39 87.91
CA LEU A 445 76.11 -98.70 87.48
C LEU A 445 76.19 -98.83 85.95
N GLU A 446 75.13 -98.47 85.22
CA GLU A 446 75.11 -98.62 83.76
C GLU A 446 75.85 -97.49 83.05
N SER A 447 75.89 -96.25 83.55
CA SER A 447 76.76 -95.19 83.00
C SER A 447 78.25 -95.56 83.09
N ALA A 448 78.67 -96.32 84.10
CA ALA A 448 80.03 -96.85 84.19
C ALA A 448 80.35 -97.94 83.14
N LYS A 449 79.34 -98.62 82.58
CA LYS A 449 79.51 -99.55 81.43
C LYS A 449 79.31 -98.86 80.09
N GLU A 450 78.32 -97.97 80.01
CA GLU A 450 77.92 -97.27 78.81
C GLU A 450 78.94 -96.20 78.42
N THR A 451 79.65 -95.57 79.37
CA THR A 451 80.84 -94.75 79.04
C THR A 451 81.99 -95.59 78.50
N LEU A 452 82.15 -96.85 78.93
CA LEU A 452 83.16 -97.75 78.38
C LEU A 452 82.86 -98.10 76.91
N CYS A 453 81.59 -98.37 76.59
CA CYS A 453 81.16 -98.59 75.20
C CYS A 453 81.22 -97.30 74.36
N LYS A 454 80.71 -96.17 74.87
CA LYS A 454 80.65 -94.89 74.14
C LYS A 454 82.03 -94.35 73.79
N VAL A 455 83.04 -94.46 74.66
CA VAL A 455 84.42 -94.06 74.30
C VAL A 455 84.98 -94.91 73.14
N GLN A 456 84.55 -96.16 73.01
CA GLN A 456 84.96 -97.04 71.91
C GLN A 456 84.16 -96.80 70.62
N GLU A 457 82.87 -96.43 70.72
CA GLU A 457 82.03 -96.02 69.59
C GLU A 457 82.39 -94.61 69.09
N ASP A 458 82.67 -93.66 69.98
CA ASP A 458 83.13 -92.30 69.63
C ASP A 458 84.46 -92.34 68.88
N LEU A 459 85.37 -93.25 69.23
CA LEU A 459 86.64 -93.41 68.52
C LEU A 459 86.43 -93.89 67.07
N THR A 460 85.48 -94.78 66.81
CA THR A 460 85.16 -95.24 65.44
C THR A 460 84.31 -94.23 64.68
N ALA A 461 83.42 -93.49 65.35
CA ALA A 461 82.68 -92.38 64.77
C ALA A 461 83.63 -91.25 64.32
N LYS A 462 84.62 -90.88 65.14
CA LYS A 462 85.60 -89.83 64.81
C LYS A 462 86.53 -90.19 63.65
N GLN A 463 86.73 -91.48 63.36
CA GLN A 463 87.42 -91.93 62.15
C GLN A 463 86.57 -91.63 60.89
N ILE A 464 85.26 -91.87 60.94
CA ILE A 464 84.33 -91.66 59.82
C ILE A 464 84.01 -90.16 59.62
N ASP A 465 83.91 -89.40 60.72
CA ASP A 465 83.77 -87.94 60.68
C ASP A 465 84.97 -87.27 59.97
N LEU A 466 86.17 -87.85 60.06
CA LEU A 466 87.38 -87.32 59.42
C LEU A 466 87.36 -87.55 57.90
N GLU A 467 87.06 -88.77 57.45
CA GLU A 467 86.97 -89.09 56.01
C GLU A 467 85.85 -88.29 55.33
N THR A 468 84.71 -88.10 56.00
CA THR A 468 83.62 -87.23 55.50
C THR A 468 83.94 -85.74 55.57
N ALA A 469 84.81 -85.29 56.49
CA ALA A 469 85.35 -83.92 56.48
C ALA A 469 86.26 -83.67 55.27
N GLU A 470 87.11 -84.62 54.87
CA GLU A 470 87.97 -84.49 53.70
C GLU A 470 87.17 -84.46 52.38
N GLU A 471 86.12 -85.29 52.26
CA GLU A 471 85.24 -85.26 51.09
C GLU A 471 84.40 -83.97 51.01
N THR A 472 83.96 -83.42 52.15
CA THR A 472 83.23 -82.13 52.15
C THR A 472 84.12 -80.94 51.84
N VAL A 473 85.40 -80.92 52.23
CA VAL A 473 86.38 -79.90 51.83
C VAL A 473 86.63 -79.91 50.31
N SER A 474 86.69 -81.09 49.69
CA SER A 474 86.79 -81.22 48.22
C SER A 474 85.56 -80.65 47.52
N ASN A 475 84.36 -80.97 48.00
CA ASN A 475 83.09 -80.46 47.47
C ASN A 475 82.93 -78.93 47.64
N LEU A 476 83.40 -78.36 48.76
CA LEU A 476 83.41 -76.91 48.98
C LEU A 476 84.37 -76.19 48.02
N THR A 477 85.54 -76.78 47.75
CA THR A 477 86.52 -76.23 46.80
C THR A 477 85.96 -76.17 45.37
N ALA A 478 85.23 -77.21 44.93
CA ALA A 478 84.54 -77.21 43.64
C ALA A 478 83.44 -76.13 43.55
N ARG A 479 82.63 -75.98 44.61
CA ARG A 479 81.58 -74.93 44.70
C ARG A 479 82.15 -73.52 44.67
N LEU A 480 83.35 -73.28 45.22
CA LEU A 480 83.95 -71.95 45.21
C LEU A 480 84.36 -71.54 43.78
N GLN A 481 84.98 -72.46 43.02
CA GLN A 481 85.28 -72.23 41.59
C GLN A 481 84.02 -72.08 40.70
N GLU A 482 82.88 -72.65 41.10
CA GLU A 482 81.60 -72.42 40.44
C GLU A 482 81.11 -70.97 40.69
N LYS A 483 81.20 -70.49 41.94
CA LYS A 483 80.73 -69.15 42.31
C LYS A 483 81.57 -68.01 41.70
N ASP A 484 82.85 -68.22 41.46
CA ASP A 484 83.67 -67.25 40.71
C ASP A 484 83.19 -67.11 39.25
N ARG A 485 82.71 -68.19 38.62
CA ARG A 485 82.13 -68.14 37.27
C ARG A 485 80.76 -67.42 37.27
N ASP A 486 79.93 -67.66 38.28
CA ASP A 486 78.67 -66.92 38.48
C ASP A 486 78.91 -65.41 38.63
N LEU A 487 79.96 -65.02 39.36
CA LEU A 487 80.35 -63.61 39.54
C LEU A 487 80.79 -62.97 38.22
N GLU A 488 81.53 -63.68 37.36
CA GLU A 488 81.93 -63.14 36.07
C GLU A 488 80.74 -63.00 35.08
N VAL A 489 79.75 -63.89 35.15
CA VAL A 489 78.50 -63.78 34.38
C VAL A 489 77.64 -62.61 34.87
N THR A 490 77.41 -62.50 36.17
CA THR A 490 76.60 -61.40 36.74
C THR A 490 77.22 -60.02 36.50
N ASN A 491 78.56 -59.91 36.49
CA ASN A 491 79.26 -58.66 36.15
C ASN A 491 79.10 -58.26 34.66
N LYS A 492 78.91 -59.23 33.75
CA LYS A 492 78.55 -58.96 32.34
C LYS A 492 77.10 -58.44 32.24
N GLU A 493 76.18 -59.01 33.01
CA GLU A 493 74.78 -58.59 33.03
C GLU A 493 74.60 -57.18 33.63
N ILE A 494 75.35 -56.81 34.69
CA ILE A 494 75.33 -55.45 35.27
C ILE A 494 75.74 -54.36 34.26
N LYS A 495 76.67 -54.66 33.33
CA LYS A 495 77.06 -53.74 32.25
C LYS A 495 75.97 -53.58 31.19
N LYS A 496 75.24 -54.66 30.88
CA LYS A 496 74.09 -54.68 29.96
C LYS A 496 72.88 -53.94 30.54
N LEU A 497 72.63 -54.04 31.85
CA LEU A 497 71.61 -53.24 32.53
C LEU A 497 71.97 -51.74 32.55
N HIS A 498 73.24 -51.37 32.68
CA HIS A 498 73.68 -49.97 32.57
C HIS A 498 73.44 -49.37 31.18
N SER A 499 73.68 -50.11 30.09
CA SER A 499 73.39 -49.59 28.75
C SER A 499 71.90 -49.46 28.48
N GLN A 500 71.06 -50.36 29.00
CA GLN A 500 69.59 -50.25 28.94
C GLN A 500 69.03 -49.08 29.78
N LEU A 501 69.65 -48.76 30.92
CA LEU A 501 69.31 -47.57 31.70
C LEU A 501 69.64 -46.29 30.90
N GLY A 502 70.78 -46.28 30.20
CA GLY A 502 71.17 -45.20 29.29
C GLY A 502 70.18 -44.97 28.15
N SER A 503 69.70 -46.02 27.48
CA SER A 503 68.71 -45.87 26.40
C SER A 503 67.35 -45.38 26.92
N ARG A 504 66.85 -45.90 28.05
CA ARG A 504 65.62 -45.41 28.69
C ARG A 504 65.70 -43.93 29.11
N MET A 505 66.89 -43.46 29.51
CA MET A 505 67.10 -42.05 29.85
C MET A 505 67.01 -41.15 28.61
N GLN A 506 67.44 -41.63 27.43
CA GLN A 506 67.27 -40.93 26.15
C GLN A 506 65.81 -40.95 25.68
N GLU A 507 65.08 -42.05 25.87
CA GLU A 507 63.64 -42.14 25.59
C GLU A 507 62.83 -41.11 26.41
N LEU A 508 63.11 -41.00 27.71
CA LEU A 508 62.52 -39.97 28.59
C LEU A 508 62.83 -38.54 28.10
N GLN A 509 64.06 -38.31 27.64
CA GLN A 509 64.46 -37.00 27.10
C GLN A 509 63.75 -36.69 25.77
N HIS A 510 63.40 -37.70 24.97
CA HIS A 510 62.57 -37.53 23.77
C HIS A 510 61.09 -37.31 24.11
N LEU A 511 60.56 -37.98 25.14
CA LEU A 511 59.19 -37.74 25.62
C LEU A 511 59.02 -36.31 26.12
N LYS A 512 60.01 -35.76 26.84
CA LYS A 512 59.98 -34.36 27.26
C LYS A 512 59.95 -33.38 26.08
N LYS A 513 60.71 -33.62 25.01
CA LYS A 513 60.59 -32.81 23.77
C LYS A 513 59.20 -32.88 23.13
N LYS A 514 58.43 -33.95 23.33
CA LYS A 514 57.03 -34.04 22.87
C LYS A 514 56.07 -33.29 23.80
N GLU A 515 56.33 -33.28 25.11
CA GLU A 515 55.65 -32.43 26.10
C GLU A 515 55.81 -30.94 25.73
N ASP A 516 57.03 -30.50 25.41
CA ASP A 516 57.32 -29.14 24.95
C ASP A 516 56.55 -28.79 23.66
N CYS A 517 56.50 -29.69 22.67
CA CYS A 517 55.72 -29.49 21.44
C CYS A 517 54.21 -29.40 21.68
N LEU A 518 53.65 -30.17 22.62
CA LEU A 518 52.23 -30.07 22.97
C LEU A 518 51.88 -28.72 23.60
N HIS A 519 52.80 -28.12 24.34
CA HIS A 519 52.62 -26.78 24.91
C HIS A 519 52.57 -25.70 23.82
N ASN A 520 53.41 -25.80 22.79
CA ASN A 520 53.31 -24.93 21.60
C ASN A 520 51.94 -25.07 20.91
N VAL A 521 51.50 -26.29 20.60
CA VAL A 521 50.20 -26.53 19.94
C VAL A 521 49.03 -26.01 20.79
N GLN A 522 49.11 -26.08 22.12
CA GLN A 522 48.11 -25.45 22.99
C GLN A 522 48.12 -23.92 22.87
N SER A 523 49.29 -23.28 22.83
CA SER A 523 49.39 -21.82 22.64
C SER A 523 48.88 -21.36 21.26
N GLU A 524 49.07 -22.18 20.21
CA GLU A 524 48.52 -21.95 18.88
C GLU A 524 46.98 -22.05 18.89
N CYS A 525 46.41 -23.05 19.57
CA CYS A 525 44.97 -23.18 19.78
C CYS A 525 44.36 -21.98 20.55
N GLU A 526 45.03 -21.49 21.60
CA GLU A 526 44.58 -20.30 22.33
C GLU A 526 44.66 -19.02 21.47
N THR A 527 45.70 -18.91 20.63
CA THR A 527 45.85 -17.81 19.66
C THR A 527 44.76 -17.83 18.58
N LEU A 528 44.48 -19.00 17.99
CA LEU A 528 43.41 -19.18 17.01
C LEU A 528 42.03 -18.90 17.60
N LYS A 529 41.80 -19.26 18.87
CA LYS A 529 40.56 -18.96 19.59
C LYS A 529 40.36 -17.45 19.83
N LEU A 530 41.43 -16.72 20.13
CA LEU A 530 41.41 -15.26 20.21
C LEU A 530 41.10 -14.61 18.84
N GLN A 531 41.74 -15.10 17.76
CA GLN A 531 41.45 -14.63 16.41
C GLN A 531 40.01 -14.91 15.99
N LEU A 532 39.44 -16.07 16.36
CA LEU A 532 38.05 -16.41 16.05
C LEU A 532 37.07 -15.44 16.75
N LEU A 533 37.26 -15.15 18.04
CA LEU A 533 36.47 -14.16 18.79
C LEU A 533 36.59 -12.75 18.18
N GLU A 534 37.78 -12.37 17.69
CA GLU A 534 37.97 -11.09 16.99
C GLU A 534 37.21 -11.06 15.65
N LYS A 535 37.20 -12.16 14.88
CA LYS A 535 36.39 -12.26 13.65
C LYS A 535 34.89 -12.22 13.95
N GLU A 536 34.41 -12.89 14.99
CA GLU A 536 33.01 -12.83 15.42
C GLU A 536 32.60 -11.40 15.82
N SER A 537 33.46 -10.67 16.54
CA SER A 537 33.23 -9.26 16.87
C SER A 537 33.19 -8.35 15.62
N ILE A 538 34.06 -8.59 14.64
CA ILE A 538 34.03 -7.88 13.34
C ILE A 538 32.74 -8.20 12.57
N VAL A 539 32.26 -9.45 12.61
CA VAL A 539 30.97 -9.84 11.99
C VAL A 539 29.79 -9.15 12.67
N GLU A 540 29.75 -9.04 14.00
CA GLU A 540 28.72 -8.23 14.68
C GLU A 540 28.71 -6.76 14.23
N ILE A 541 29.91 -6.17 14.05
CA ILE A 541 30.05 -4.77 13.60
C ILE A 541 29.51 -4.62 12.18
N PHE A 542 29.85 -5.54 11.26
CA PHE A 542 29.32 -5.53 9.91
C PHE A 542 27.81 -5.79 9.87
N GLN A 543 27.27 -6.71 10.68
CA GLN A 543 25.82 -6.92 10.77
C GLN A 543 25.11 -5.63 11.21
N LYS A 544 25.61 -4.95 12.26
CA LYS A 544 25.08 -3.65 12.71
C LYS A 544 25.20 -2.57 11.63
N GLN A 545 26.24 -2.58 10.78
CA GLN A 545 26.31 -1.68 9.62
C GLN A 545 25.26 -2.03 8.54
N ILE A 546 25.08 -3.33 8.23
CA ILE A 546 24.08 -3.82 7.27
C ILE A 546 22.66 -3.47 7.72
N ASP A 547 22.34 -3.66 9.01
CA ASP A 547 21.04 -3.33 9.59
C ASP A 547 20.75 -1.82 9.48
N ASN A 548 21.73 -0.98 9.85
CA ASN A 548 21.64 0.48 9.72
C ASN A 548 21.50 0.93 8.25
N MET A 549 22.27 0.33 7.33
CA MET A 549 22.15 0.62 5.89
C MET A 549 20.78 0.19 5.35
N THR A 550 20.26 -0.96 5.77
CA THR A 550 18.94 -1.46 5.40
C THR A 550 17.83 -0.54 5.92
N GLN A 551 17.96 -0.02 7.15
CA GLN A 551 17.05 0.98 7.70
C GLN A 551 17.10 2.29 6.90
N MET A 552 18.28 2.78 6.55
CA MET A 552 18.48 3.99 5.72
C MET A 552 17.89 3.84 4.32
N VAL A 553 18.17 2.73 3.63
CA VAL A 553 17.57 2.39 2.32
C VAL A 553 16.04 2.29 2.44
N GLY A 554 15.52 1.68 3.51
CA GLY A 554 14.11 1.62 3.81
C GLY A 554 13.47 2.96 4.17
N GLN A 555 14.23 3.96 4.62
CA GLN A 555 13.77 5.34 4.74
C GLN A 555 13.78 6.05 3.38
N HIS A 556 14.90 6.02 2.65
CA HIS A 556 15.02 6.64 1.33
C HIS A 556 13.99 6.10 0.33
N SER A 557 13.69 4.80 0.35
CA SER A 557 12.63 4.19 -0.47
C SER A 557 11.25 4.77 -0.16
N ARG A 558 10.91 4.97 1.13
CA ARG A 558 9.65 5.63 1.53
C ARG A 558 9.61 7.10 1.13
N THR A 559 10.71 7.83 1.25
CA THR A 559 10.80 9.23 0.81
C THR A 559 10.68 9.35 -0.73
N ALA A 560 11.35 8.48 -1.48
CA ALA A 560 11.25 8.42 -2.93
C ALA A 560 9.84 8.04 -3.40
N GLY A 561 9.18 7.11 -2.70
CA GLY A 561 7.77 6.77 -2.93
C GLY A 561 6.84 7.97 -2.70
N ALA A 562 7.03 8.73 -1.61
CA ALA A 562 6.28 9.95 -1.37
C ALA A 562 6.50 11.01 -2.47
N MET A 563 7.76 11.24 -2.87
CA MET A 563 8.11 12.15 -3.98
C MET A 563 7.53 11.68 -5.32
N ALA A 564 7.43 10.37 -5.57
CA ALA A 564 6.81 9.82 -6.77
C ALA A 564 5.28 10.01 -6.80
N VAL A 565 4.63 9.90 -5.64
CA VAL A 565 3.20 10.23 -5.48
C VAL A 565 2.97 11.73 -5.67
N GLU A 566 3.79 12.60 -5.07
CA GLU A 566 3.72 14.05 -5.25
C GLU A 566 3.98 14.48 -6.71
N ARG A 567 4.99 13.88 -7.37
CA ARG A 567 5.21 14.07 -8.81
C ARG A 567 4.00 13.66 -9.65
N SER A 568 3.34 12.56 -9.28
CA SER A 568 2.13 12.07 -9.97
C SER A 568 0.92 12.99 -9.73
N GLN A 569 0.80 13.54 -8.52
CA GLN A 569 -0.18 14.57 -8.16
C GLN A 569 0.01 15.82 -9.02
N LEU A 570 1.22 16.38 -9.05
CA LEU A 570 1.56 17.57 -9.84
C LEU A 570 1.38 17.36 -11.35
N ILE A 571 1.67 16.15 -11.88
CA ILE A 571 1.41 15.82 -13.29
C ILE A 571 -0.08 15.83 -13.62
N ARG A 572 -0.96 15.37 -12.72
CA ARG A 572 -2.42 15.48 -12.89
C ARG A 572 -2.84 16.94 -12.89
N GLU A 573 -2.42 17.71 -11.89
CA GLU A 573 -2.77 19.13 -11.78
C GLU A 573 -2.30 19.94 -13.00
N ILE A 574 -1.10 19.69 -13.53
CA ILE A 574 -0.61 20.30 -14.78
C ILE A 574 -1.50 19.93 -15.98
N ASN A 575 -1.97 18.69 -16.08
CA ASN A 575 -2.88 18.27 -17.15
C ASN A 575 -4.28 18.89 -17.01
N ASP A 576 -4.80 18.99 -15.78
CA ASP A 576 -6.09 19.64 -15.49
C ASP A 576 -6.04 21.15 -15.82
N TRP A 577 -4.95 21.83 -15.43
CA TRP A 577 -4.70 23.23 -15.83
C TRP A 577 -4.55 23.39 -17.35
N LYS A 578 -3.86 22.47 -18.03
CA LYS A 578 -3.72 22.46 -19.49
C LYS A 578 -5.07 22.29 -20.19
N LEU A 579 -5.93 21.39 -19.69
CA LEU A 579 -7.31 21.22 -20.16
C LEU A 579 -8.11 22.50 -19.94
N LYS A 580 -8.02 23.11 -18.74
CA LYS A 580 -8.71 24.37 -18.42
C LYS A 580 -8.27 25.53 -19.30
N VAL A 581 -6.99 25.63 -19.63
CA VAL A 581 -6.46 26.62 -20.58
C VAL A 581 -6.98 26.36 -22.01
N GLN A 582 -7.14 25.09 -22.41
CA GLN A 582 -7.71 24.74 -23.71
C GLN A 582 -9.22 25.08 -23.79
N GLU A 583 -10.00 24.79 -22.76
CA GLU A 583 -11.40 25.23 -22.64
C GLU A 583 -11.54 26.75 -22.69
N LEU A 584 -10.73 27.48 -21.91
CA LEU A 584 -10.74 28.94 -21.88
C LEU A 584 -10.31 29.53 -23.23
N LYS A 585 -9.41 28.87 -23.96
CA LYS A 585 -9.05 29.27 -25.33
C LYS A 585 -10.24 29.09 -26.29
N ILE A 586 -10.91 27.93 -26.28
CA ILE A 586 -12.10 27.70 -27.12
C ILE A 586 -13.18 28.74 -26.79
N ALA A 587 -13.43 29.00 -25.51
CA ALA A 587 -14.39 30.01 -25.07
C ALA A 587 -13.99 31.44 -25.46
N LYS A 588 -12.69 31.78 -25.51
CA LYS A 588 -12.20 33.06 -26.03
C LYS A 588 -12.41 33.17 -27.53
N ASP A 589 -11.98 32.16 -28.29
CA ASP A 589 -12.03 32.15 -29.75
C ASP A 589 -13.51 32.18 -30.24
N GLU A 590 -14.44 31.51 -29.52
CA GLU A 590 -15.89 31.67 -29.68
C GLU A 590 -16.39 33.11 -29.47
N LYS A 591 -15.84 33.84 -28.50
CA LYS A 591 -16.26 35.22 -28.19
C LYS A 591 -15.75 36.19 -29.24
N GLU A 592 -14.52 36.02 -29.72
CA GLU A 592 -13.96 36.80 -30.82
C GLU A 592 -14.71 36.54 -32.14
N ALA A 593 -15.16 35.30 -32.40
CA ALA A 593 -16.04 35.02 -33.53
C ALA A 593 -17.39 35.78 -33.42
N ARG A 594 -18.03 35.78 -32.24
CA ARG A 594 -19.30 36.53 -32.01
C ARG A 594 -19.11 38.05 -32.04
N ILE A 595 -17.95 38.56 -31.62
CA ILE A 595 -17.59 39.98 -31.77
C ILE A 595 -17.47 40.31 -33.26
N SER A 596 -16.73 39.52 -34.03
CA SER A 596 -16.56 39.70 -35.49
C SER A 596 -17.92 39.66 -36.24
N GLU A 597 -18.83 38.77 -35.83
CA GLU A 597 -20.21 38.71 -36.36
C GLU A 597 -21.00 40.00 -36.05
N MET A 598 -20.91 40.51 -34.83
CA MET A 598 -21.57 41.76 -34.44
C MET A 598 -20.94 42.99 -35.12
N GLU A 599 -19.64 43.04 -35.33
CA GLU A 599 -18.94 44.10 -36.08
C GLU A 599 -19.33 44.11 -37.57
N ALA A 600 -19.45 42.93 -38.19
CA ALA A 600 -19.96 42.81 -39.56
C ALA A 600 -21.42 43.30 -39.66
N ARG A 601 -22.28 42.90 -38.71
CA ARG A 601 -23.69 43.33 -38.65
C ARG A 601 -23.86 44.82 -38.37
N LEU A 602 -22.99 45.41 -37.54
CA LEU A 602 -22.95 46.86 -37.32
C LEU A 602 -22.53 47.60 -38.59
N SER A 603 -21.55 47.07 -39.33
CA SER A 603 -21.11 47.62 -40.61
C SER A 603 -22.21 47.58 -41.69
N GLU A 604 -23.01 46.51 -41.72
CA GLU A 604 -24.19 46.39 -42.59
C GLU A 604 -25.27 47.42 -42.22
N LEU A 605 -25.60 47.57 -40.93
CA LEU A 605 -26.57 48.55 -40.44
C LEU A 605 -26.11 50.01 -40.67
N GLU A 606 -24.83 50.30 -40.54
CA GLU A 606 -24.24 51.61 -40.88
C GLU A 606 -24.37 51.89 -42.39
N LEU A 607 -24.14 50.89 -43.24
CA LEU A 607 -24.34 50.99 -44.68
C LEU A 607 -25.83 51.18 -45.06
N GLU A 608 -26.76 50.50 -44.38
CA GLU A 608 -28.21 50.74 -44.55
C GLU A 608 -28.62 52.16 -44.12
N LYS A 609 -28.15 52.61 -42.96
CA LYS A 609 -28.32 53.99 -42.46
C LYS A 609 -27.82 55.01 -43.48
N VAL A 610 -26.65 54.80 -44.10
CA VAL A 610 -26.12 55.68 -45.17
C VAL A 610 -27.01 55.65 -46.42
N LYS A 611 -27.46 54.47 -46.88
CA LYS A 611 -28.40 54.34 -48.02
C LYS A 611 -29.71 55.10 -47.77
N LEU A 612 -30.26 54.98 -46.55
CA LEU A 612 -31.48 55.68 -46.14
C LEU A 612 -31.28 57.19 -46.04
N VAL A 613 -30.17 57.67 -45.45
CA VAL A 613 -29.84 59.09 -45.39
C VAL A 613 -29.72 59.69 -46.79
N ASN A 614 -29.00 59.02 -47.71
CA ASN A 614 -28.88 59.46 -49.10
C ASN A 614 -30.26 59.55 -49.79
N THR A 615 -31.09 58.51 -49.65
CA THR A 615 -32.46 58.48 -50.20
C THR A 615 -33.32 59.61 -49.65
N CYS A 616 -33.21 59.91 -48.35
CA CYS A 616 -33.91 61.03 -47.73
C CYS A 616 -33.40 62.40 -48.20
N SER A 617 -32.08 62.56 -48.40
CA SER A 617 -31.50 63.79 -48.95
C SER A 617 -31.88 64.01 -50.42
N GLU A 618 -32.02 62.96 -51.22
CA GLU A 618 -32.54 63.03 -52.59
C GLU A 618 -34.01 63.44 -52.63
N ARG A 619 -34.85 62.84 -51.78
CA ARG A 619 -36.27 63.24 -51.62
C ARG A 619 -36.41 64.68 -51.13
N LEU A 620 -35.57 65.12 -50.20
CA LEU A 620 -35.55 66.50 -49.71
C LEU A 620 -35.14 67.49 -50.81
N ARG A 621 -34.18 67.12 -51.67
CA ARG A 621 -33.79 67.92 -52.84
C ARG A 621 -34.97 68.09 -53.80
N ALA A 622 -35.56 66.97 -54.25
CA ALA A 622 -36.70 66.98 -55.15
C ALA A 622 -37.92 67.76 -54.58
N LEU A 623 -38.14 67.70 -53.26
CA LEU A 623 -39.19 68.49 -52.60
C LEU A 623 -38.88 69.99 -52.58
N ASN A 624 -37.62 70.40 -52.43
CA ASN A 624 -37.22 71.80 -52.58
C ASN A 624 -37.31 72.28 -54.04
N ASP A 625 -36.95 71.43 -55.00
CA ASP A 625 -37.04 71.72 -56.43
C ASP A 625 -38.52 71.92 -56.85
N MET A 626 -39.41 70.99 -56.47
CA MET A 626 -40.87 71.14 -56.67
C MET A 626 -41.46 72.35 -55.94
N LYS A 627 -40.92 72.71 -54.76
CA LYS A 627 -41.35 73.91 -54.04
C LYS A 627 -40.99 75.17 -54.84
N LEU A 628 -39.77 75.24 -55.38
CA LEU A 628 -39.30 76.36 -56.19
C LEU A 628 -40.12 76.50 -57.49
N GLU A 629 -40.39 75.39 -58.19
CA GLU A 629 -41.27 75.35 -59.36
C GLU A 629 -42.69 75.84 -59.00
N LYS A 630 -43.26 75.36 -57.88
CA LYS A 630 -44.58 75.80 -57.39
C LYS A 630 -44.59 77.28 -56.97
N ASP A 631 -43.48 77.82 -56.45
CA ASP A 631 -43.36 79.25 -56.12
C ASP A 631 -43.25 80.09 -57.42
N GLN A 632 -42.50 79.63 -58.43
CA GLN A 632 -42.43 80.26 -59.77
C GLN A 632 -43.80 80.28 -60.47
N LEU A 633 -44.51 79.16 -60.51
CA LEU A 633 -45.86 79.07 -61.09
C LEU A 633 -46.88 79.97 -60.38
N MET A 634 -46.69 80.25 -59.08
CA MET A 634 -47.51 81.20 -58.34
C MET A 634 -47.20 82.66 -58.72
N ASP A 635 -45.93 83.00 -58.96
CA ASP A 635 -45.53 84.32 -59.45
C ASP A 635 -46.00 84.55 -60.89
N GLU A 636 -45.89 83.56 -61.78
CA GLU A 636 -46.44 83.59 -63.15
C GLU A 636 -47.97 83.77 -63.14
N LEU A 637 -48.68 83.01 -62.30
CA LEU A 637 -50.12 83.13 -62.14
C LEU A 637 -50.53 84.49 -61.55
N GLN A 638 -49.69 85.09 -60.70
CA GLN A 638 -49.91 86.46 -60.21
C GLN A 638 -49.64 87.50 -61.31
N ALA A 639 -48.62 87.30 -62.15
CA ALA A 639 -48.36 88.16 -63.31
C ALA A 639 -49.52 88.11 -64.32
N GLY A 640 -49.97 86.93 -64.73
CA GLY A 640 -51.12 86.76 -65.62
C GLY A 640 -52.42 87.34 -65.04
N ARG A 641 -52.61 87.33 -63.71
CA ARG A 641 -53.72 88.05 -63.06
C ARG A 641 -53.61 89.57 -63.16
N ARG A 642 -52.40 90.15 -63.08
CA ARG A 642 -52.16 91.59 -63.29
C ARG A 642 -52.41 91.97 -64.75
N GLU A 643 -51.96 91.15 -65.70
CA GLU A 643 -52.21 91.34 -67.13
C GLU A 643 -53.71 91.27 -67.46
N LEU A 644 -54.42 90.28 -66.94
CA LEU A 644 -55.88 90.19 -67.08
C LEU A 644 -56.63 91.38 -66.46
N ALA A 645 -56.14 91.93 -65.34
CA ALA A 645 -56.70 93.15 -64.76
C ALA A 645 -56.50 94.35 -65.68
N GLY A 646 -55.27 94.58 -66.18
CA GLY A 646 -54.99 95.68 -67.13
C GLY A 646 -55.73 95.54 -68.47
N LEU A 647 -55.95 94.31 -68.95
CA LEU A 647 -56.80 94.03 -70.12
C LEU A 647 -58.28 94.29 -69.85
N ALA A 648 -58.77 94.04 -68.63
CA ALA A 648 -60.14 94.36 -68.23
C ALA A 648 -60.36 95.88 -68.07
N GLU A 649 -59.39 96.60 -67.50
CA GLU A 649 -59.36 98.06 -67.45
C GLU A 649 -59.37 98.66 -68.87
N GLY A 650 -58.47 98.19 -69.74
CA GLY A 650 -58.41 98.60 -71.15
C GLY A 650 -59.67 98.25 -71.97
N LEU A 651 -60.41 97.19 -71.60
CA LEU A 651 -61.71 96.86 -72.20
C LEU A 651 -62.81 97.83 -71.78
N GLU A 652 -62.87 98.23 -70.51
CA GLU A 652 -63.83 99.24 -70.03
C GLU A 652 -63.50 100.64 -70.56
N ASP A 653 -62.22 100.98 -70.73
CA ASP A 653 -61.80 102.21 -71.43
C ASP A 653 -62.13 102.18 -72.93
N LEU A 654 -61.85 101.09 -73.64
CA LEU A 654 -62.25 100.96 -75.06
C LEU A 654 -63.78 101.01 -75.23
N LYS A 655 -64.53 100.45 -74.29
CA LYS A 655 -66.00 100.52 -74.23
C LYS A 655 -66.50 101.93 -73.95
N ARG A 656 -65.80 102.70 -73.09
CA ARG A 656 -66.03 104.13 -72.85
C ARG A 656 -65.82 104.92 -74.15
N ASP A 657 -64.68 104.73 -74.83
CA ASP A 657 -64.38 105.33 -76.13
C ASP A 657 -65.45 104.98 -77.18
N TYR A 658 -65.89 103.72 -77.26
CA TYR A 658 -66.99 103.33 -78.14
C TYR A 658 -68.32 103.99 -77.77
N GLN A 659 -68.63 104.14 -76.49
CA GLN A 659 -69.86 104.77 -76.03
C GLN A 659 -69.88 106.28 -76.29
N ASP A 660 -68.75 106.96 -76.07
CA ASP A 660 -68.55 108.36 -76.45
C ASP A 660 -68.58 108.53 -77.97
N LYS A 661 -67.99 107.59 -78.73
CA LYS A 661 -68.06 107.59 -80.21
C LYS A 661 -69.46 107.33 -80.73
N ILE A 662 -70.25 106.48 -80.08
CA ILE A 662 -71.69 106.31 -80.35
C ILE A 662 -72.41 107.63 -80.06
N GLY A 663 -72.12 108.32 -78.95
CA GLY A 663 -72.63 109.67 -78.66
C GLY A 663 -72.28 110.69 -79.74
N GLU A 664 -71.04 110.73 -80.23
CA GLU A 664 -70.65 111.57 -81.37
C GLU A 664 -71.43 111.22 -82.65
N MET A 665 -71.56 109.92 -82.94
CA MET A 665 -72.27 109.38 -84.11
C MET A 665 -73.77 109.66 -84.04
N GLU A 666 -74.41 109.59 -82.87
CA GLU A 666 -75.82 109.92 -82.66
C GLU A 666 -76.06 111.43 -82.76
N ASN A 667 -75.12 112.25 -82.29
CA ASN A 667 -75.15 113.70 -82.49
C ASN A 667 -74.94 114.07 -83.97
N ALA A 668 -74.03 113.39 -84.67
CA ALA A 668 -73.83 113.55 -86.11
C ALA A 668 -75.07 113.06 -86.90
N ALA A 669 -75.65 111.93 -86.52
CA ALA A 669 -76.88 111.40 -87.08
C ALA A 669 -78.07 112.32 -86.81
N HIS A 670 -78.15 112.99 -85.66
CA HIS A 670 -79.17 114.02 -85.44
C HIS A 670 -79.00 115.24 -86.34
N ARG A 671 -77.76 115.74 -86.53
CA ARG A 671 -77.47 116.81 -87.50
C ARG A 671 -77.84 116.38 -88.93
N LEU A 672 -77.40 115.20 -89.35
CA LEU A 672 -77.73 114.61 -90.65
C LEU A 672 -79.23 114.31 -90.81
N LYS A 673 -79.95 113.98 -89.74
CA LYS A 673 -81.41 113.74 -89.75
C LYS A 673 -82.21 115.04 -89.83
N MET A 674 -81.67 116.16 -89.33
CA MET A 674 -82.24 117.49 -89.56
C MET A 674 -81.97 117.98 -90.99
N GLN A 675 -80.78 117.73 -91.54
CA GLN A 675 -80.49 117.96 -92.96
C GLN A 675 -81.31 117.03 -93.88
N LEU A 676 -81.50 115.77 -93.50
CA LEU A 676 -82.37 114.83 -94.20
C LEU A 676 -83.82 115.31 -94.18
N LYS A 677 -84.29 115.96 -93.12
CA LYS A 677 -85.65 116.52 -93.09
C LYS A 677 -85.86 117.69 -94.07
N SER A 678 -84.85 118.53 -94.33
CA SER A 678 -84.95 119.53 -95.42
C SER A 678 -84.81 118.86 -96.79
N ALA A 679 -83.79 118.03 -96.97
CA ALA A 679 -83.58 117.28 -98.21
C ALA A 679 -84.73 116.30 -98.55
N GLN A 680 -85.54 115.87 -97.56
CA GLN A 680 -86.72 115.02 -97.77
C GLN A 680 -87.94 115.84 -98.21
N ALA A 681 -88.03 117.13 -97.86
CA ALA A 681 -89.01 118.03 -98.48
C ALA A 681 -88.67 118.27 -99.96
N GLU A 682 -87.39 118.41 -100.28
CA GLU A 682 -86.86 118.48 -101.65
C GLU A 682 -86.99 117.13 -102.39
N LEU A 683 -86.85 115.99 -101.70
CA LEU A 683 -86.92 114.65 -102.29
C LEU A 683 -88.35 114.13 -102.49
N GLU A 684 -89.35 114.57 -101.71
CA GLU A 684 -90.76 114.39 -102.12
C GLU A 684 -91.04 115.09 -103.45
N GLN A 685 -90.42 116.26 -103.69
CA GLN A 685 -90.52 116.99 -104.95
C GLN A 685 -89.90 116.25 -106.15
N THR A 686 -89.04 115.25 -105.93
CA THR A 686 -88.42 114.40 -106.97
C THR A 686 -88.91 112.94 -106.98
N ARG A 687 -89.55 112.45 -105.92
CA ARG A 687 -90.13 111.10 -105.85
C ARG A 687 -91.28 110.86 -106.81
N THR A 688 -91.97 111.91 -107.23
CA THR A 688 -92.94 111.87 -108.34
C THR A 688 -92.31 111.52 -109.69
N ALA A 689 -90.99 111.75 -109.87
CA ALA A 689 -90.26 111.47 -111.10
C ALA A 689 -89.52 110.12 -111.10
N LEU A 690 -89.25 109.52 -109.93
CA LEU A 690 -88.34 108.38 -109.78
C LEU A 690 -89.04 107.10 -109.28
N LYS A 691 -90.19 106.78 -109.87
CA LYS A 691 -91.00 105.58 -109.59
C LYS A 691 -90.96 104.56 -110.75
N ILE A 692 -89.81 104.44 -111.42
CA ILE A 692 -89.59 103.57 -112.58
C ILE A 692 -88.22 102.89 -112.45
N MET A 693 -88.19 101.58 -112.67
CA MET A 693 -87.02 100.68 -112.84
C MET A 693 -86.37 100.07 -111.56
N GLU A 694 -86.47 98.73 -111.47
CA GLU A 694 -85.86 97.77 -110.51
C GLU A 694 -84.49 97.26 -111.05
N GLY A 695 -83.71 96.31 -110.49
CA GLY A 695 -83.78 95.41 -109.32
C GLY A 695 -83.45 93.93 -109.68
N SER A 696 -83.06 93.06 -108.71
CA SER A 696 -82.71 91.60 -108.84
C SER A 696 -81.36 91.25 -109.57
N ASP A 697 -80.69 90.08 -109.52
CA ASP A 697 -80.52 88.85 -108.67
C ASP A 697 -79.20 88.14 -109.16
N GLY A 698 -78.45 87.24 -108.47
CA GLY A 698 -78.47 86.69 -107.10
C GLY A 698 -77.98 85.21 -106.97
N HIS A 699 -78.03 84.39 -108.03
CA HIS A 699 -77.81 82.92 -108.11
C HIS A 699 -76.62 82.24 -107.35
N ALA A 700 -75.59 82.95 -106.89
CA ALA A 700 -74.30 82.37 -106.48
C ALA A 700 -74.33 81.46 -105.22
N LEU A 701 -75.31 81.64 -104.33
CA LEU A 701 -75.27 81.08 -102.98
C LEU A 701 -75.32 79.54 -102.89
N LYS A 702 -75.80 78.86 -103.95
CA LYS A 702 -76.17 77.44 -103.89
C LYS A 702 -75.01 76.46 -104.13
N VAL A 703 -73.92 76.91 -104.76
CA VAL A 703 -72.76 76.05 -105.08
C VAL A 703 -71.84 75.84 -103.88
N ALA A 704 -71.65 76.88 -103.06
CA ALA A 704 -70.72 76.87 -101.92
C ALA A 704 -71.04 75.78 -100.87
N VAL A 705 -72.33 75.46 -100.68
CA VAL A 705 -72.79 74.49 -99.67
C VAL A 705 -72.33 73.06 -99.99
N GLY A 706 -72.25 72.68 -101.27
CA GLY A 706 -71.87 71.32 -101.67
C GLY A 706 -70.39 71.01 -101.34
N MET A 707 -69.49 71.95 -101.62
CA MET A 707 -68.05 71.78 -101.40
C MET A 707 -67.69 71.59 -99.91
N GLN A 708 -68.45 72.21 -99.00
CA GLN A 708 -68.18 72.16 -97.56
C GLN A 708 -68.35 70.75 -96.95
N GLN A 709 -69.24 69.93 -97.52
CA GLN A 709 -69.50 68.58 -97.00
C GLN A 709 -68.35 67.60 -97.29
N GLU A 710 -67.77 67.64 -98.48
CA GLU A 710 -66.65 66.76 -98.86
C GLU A 710 -65.36 67.10 -98.09
N ILE A 711 -65.07 68.38 -97.89
CA ILE A 711 -63.95 68.86 -97.06
C ILE A 711 -64.05 68.30 -95.63
N THR A 712 -65.26 68.24 -95.08
CA THR A 712 -65.52 67.75 -93.71
C THR A 712 -65.24 66.24 -93.60
N ALA A 713 -65.69 65.44 -94.57
CA ALA A 713 -65.44 63.99 -94.59
C ALA A 713 -63.94 63.65 -94.72
N LYS A 714 -63.17 64.44 -95.49
CA LYS A 714 -61.72 64.26 -95.60
C LYS A 714 -60.95 64.69 -94.34
N ARG A 715 -61.47 65.63 -93.56
CA ARG A 715 -60.89 66.05 -92.27
C ARG A 715 -60.79 64.87 -91.29
N GLY A 716 -61.90 64.17 -91.04
CA GLY A 716 -61.94 63.05 -90.09
C GLY A 716 -61.03 61.86 -90.46
N GLN A 717 -60.74 61.67 -91.75
CA GLN A 717 -59.75 60.67 -92.20
C GLN A 717 -58.31 61.08 -91.83
N ILE A 718 -57.99 62.37 -91.87
CA ILE A 718 -56.69 62.91 -91.47
C ILE A 718 -56.53 62.83 -89.94
N ASP A 719 -57.55 63.22 -89.18
CA ASP A 719 -57.52 63.25 -87.71
C ASP A 719 -57.28 61.84 -87.13
N ALA A 720 -57.94 60.81 -87.68
CA ALA A 720 -57.74 59.42 -87.30
C ALA A 720 -56.31 58.90 -87.61
N LEU A 721 -55.71 59.33 -88.73
CA LEU A 721 -54.32 59.01 -89.07
C LEU A 721 -53.33 59.74 -88.15
N GLN A 722 -53.58 61.00 -87.79
CA GLN A 722 -52.74 61.77 -86.87
C GLN A 722 -52.71 61.16 -85.47
N ILE A 723 -53.85 60.68 -84.94
CA ILE A 723 -53.90 59.95 -83.66
C ILE A 723 -53.04 58.68 -83.73
N LYS A 724 -53.11 57.92 -84.84
CA LYS A 724 -52.32 56.70 -85.01
C LYS A 724 -50.82 56.96 -85.21
N ILE A 725 -50.46 58.08 -85.85
CA ILE A 725 -49.06 58.55 -85.92
C ILE A 725 -48.54 58.86 -84.51
N LYS A 726 -49.25 59.68 -83.72
CA LYS A 726 -48.85 60.01 -82.34
C LYS A 726 -48.64 58.79 -81.46
N PHE A 727 -49.51 57.78 -81.55
CA PHE A 727 -49.36 56.53 -80.81
C PHE A 727 -48.08 55.76 -81.21
N LEU A 728 -47.76 55.72 -82.51
CA LEU A 728 -46.54 55.08 -83.00
C LEU A 728 -45.27 55.87 -82.64
N GLU A 729 -45.33 57.21 -82.67
CA GLU A 729 -44.26 58.09 -82.18
C GLU A 729 -44.00 57.86 -80.69
N GLU A 730 -45.06 57.86 -79.87
CA GLU A 730 -44.95 57.60 -78.43
C GLU A 730 -44.37 56.21 -78.13
N ALA A 731 -44.86 55.17 -78.81
CA ALA A 731 -44.30 53.82 -78.72
C ALA A 731 -42.80 53.78 -79.07
N VAL A 732 -42.40 54.42 -80.18
CA VAL A 732 -40.98 54.51 -80.59
C VAL A 732 -40.15 55.27 -79.56
N THR A 733 -40.64 56.38 -78.99
CA THR A 733 -39.89 57.08 -77.93
C THR A 733 -39.76 56.25 -76.66
N ASN A 734 -40.77 55.47 -76.29
CA ASN A 734 -40.73 54.61 -75.11
C ASN A 734 -39.76 53.42 -75.30
N THR A 735 -39.79 52.75 -76.45
CA THR A 735 -38.77 51.74 -76.81
C THR A 735 -37.35 52.35 -76.86
N ALA A 736 -37.21 53.61 -77.29
CA ALA A 736 -35.92 54.31 -77.28
C ALA A 736 -35.42 54.65 -75.86
N LYS A 737 -36.31 55.00 -74.92
CA LYS A 737 -36.00 55.18 -73.48
C LYS A 737 -35.53 53.86 -72.87
N GLU A 738 -36.27 52.78 -73.09
CA GLU A 738 -35.93 51.44 -72.58
C GLU A 738 -34.58 50.94 -73.13
N LYS A 739 -34.35 51.06 -74.45
CA LYS A 739 -33.08 50.71 -75.10
C LYS A 739 -31.89 51.53 -74.56
N ARG A 740 -32.12 52.75 -74.06
CA ARG A 740 -31.11 53.56 -73.38
C ARG A 740 -30.83 53.04 -71.96
N TYR A 741 -31.87 52.79 -71.18
CA TYR A 741 -31.78 52.21 -69.82
C TYR A 741 -31.04 50.86 -69.82
N LEU A 742 -31.41 49.94 -70.71
CA LEU A 742 -30.75 48.63 -70.83
C LEU A 742 -29.29 48.74 -71.27
N ARG A 743 -28.95 49.73 -72.12
CA ARG A 743 -27.56 50.01 -72.50
C ARG A 743 -26.74 50.51 -71.30
N GLU A 744 -27.31 51.41 -70.49
CA GLU A 744 -26.65 51.96 -69.31
C GLU A 744 -26.44 50.89 -68.22
N LYS A 745 -27.45 50.05 -67.96
CA LYS A 745 -27.33 48.89 -67.06
C LYS A 745 -26.24 47.92 -67.54
N ASN A 746 -26.19 47.62 -68.84
CA ASN A 746 -25.13 46.83 -69.46
C ASN A 746 -23.74 47.49 -69.50
N SER A 747 -23.64 48.82 -69.27
CA SER A 747 -22.33 49.48 -69.07
C SER A 747 -21.90 49.43 -67.60
N LYS A 748 -22.84 49.56 -66.65
CA LYS A 748 -22.57 49.44 -65.20
C LYS A 748 -22.11 48.02 -64.83
N LEU A 749 -22.87 47.00 -65.24
CA LEU A 749 -22.49 45.58 -65.08
C LEU A 749 -21.12 45.25 -65.70
N ARG A 750 -20.73 45.91 -66.80
CA ARG A 750 -19.40 45.72 -67.41
C ARG A 750 -18.27 46.35 -66.60
N HIS A 751 -18.49 47.50 -65.95
CA HIS A 751 -17.51 48.08 -65.04
C HIS A 751 -17.38 47.25 -63.77
N GLU A 752 -18.50 46.76 -63.21
CA GLU A 752 -18.51 45.84 -62.06
C GLU A 752 -17.75 44.54 -62.36
N LEU A 753 -18.02 43.89 -63.51
CA LEU A 753 -17.27 42.71 -63.95
C LEU A 753 -15.78 43.00 -64.17
N THR A 754 -15.42 44.17 -64.69
CA THR A 754 -14.01 44.56 -64.90
C THR A 754 -13.30 44.81 -63.57
N TYR A 755 -13.98 45.45 -62.61
CA TYR A 755 -13.47 45.66 -61.24
C TYR A 755 -13.26 44.32 -60.53
N ILE A 756 -14.26 43.43 -60.53
CA ILE A 756 -14.17 42.08 -59.94
C ILE A 756 -13.05 41.26 -60.60
N THR A 757 -12.86 41.39 -61.91
CA THR A 757 -11.74 40.72 -62.62
C THR A 757 -10.39 41.24 -62.14
N ALA A 758 -10.22 42.56 -62.00
CA ALA A 758 -8.99 43.16 -61.50
C ALA A 758 -8.71 42.75 -60.03
N GLU A 759 -9.72 42.78 -59.18
CA GLU A 759 -9.64 42.38 -57.77
C GLU A 759 -9.26 40.89 -57.64
N ASN A 760 -9.86 40.00 -58.44
CA ASN A 760 -9.46 38.59 -58.52
C ASN A 760 -8.01 38.41 -58.97
N THR A 761 -7.50 39.20 -59.94
CA THR A 761 -6.08 39.12 -60.33
C THR A 761 -5.13 39.61 -59.23
N LYS A 762 -5.54 40.61 -58.43
CA LYS A 762 -4.79 41.07 -57.25
C LYS A 762 -4.74 40.00 -56.16
N ILE A 763 -5.88 39.40 -55.83
CA ILE A 763 -5.99 38.30 -54.85
C ILE A 763 -5.15 37.09 -55.29
N ALA A 764 -5.16 36.73 -56.58
CA ALA A 764 -4.31 35.65 -57.10
C ALA A 764 -2.81 35.92 -56.89
N GLY A 765 -2.34 37.14 -57.16
CA GLY A 765 -0.96 37.55 -56.92
C GLY A 765 -0.57 37.54 -55.43
N GLU A 766 -1.47 37.99 -54.55
CA GLU A 766 -1.28 37.92 -53.09
C GLU A 766 -1.20 36.47 -52.60
N LEU A 767 -2.02 35.58 -53.15
CA LEU A 767 -2.03 34.14 -52.84
C LEU A 767 -0.72 33.46 -53.27
N ASP A 768 -0.17 33.79 -54.45
CA ASP A 768 1.13 33.27 -54.90
C ASP A 768 2.33 33.84 -54.10
N MET A 769 2.25 35.08 -53.61
CA MET A 769 3.22 35.60 -52.64
C MET A 769 3.16 34.82 -51.31
N LEU A 770 1.95 34.52 -50.81
CA LEU A 770 1.76 33.73 -49.59
C LEU A 770 2.26 32.28 -49.75
N ARG A 771 1.99 31.62 -50.89
CA ARG A 771 2.58 30.30 -51.24
C ARG A 771 4.11 30.34 -51.23
N SER A 772 4.69 31.41 -51.79
CA SER A 772 6.15 31.61 -51.83
C SER A 772 6.75 31.85 -50.44
N GLN A 773 6.00 32.47 -49.53
CA GLN A 773 6.38 32.61 -48.12
C GLN A 773 6.25 31.30 -47.34
N ASP A 774 5.15 30.56 -47.51
CA ASP A 774 4.93 29.24 -46.92
C ASP A 774 6.03 28.25 -47.30
N LYS A 775 6.37 28.14 -48.60
CA LYS A 775 7.48 27.30 -49.08
C LYS A 775 8.80 27.65 -48.38
N ARG A 776 9.15 28.94 -48.31
CA ARG A 776 10.37 29.44 -47.66
C ARG A 776 10.37 29.20 -46.14
N LEU A 777 9.21 29.20 -45.49
CA LEU A 777 9.08 28.84 -44.07
C LEU A 777 9.26 27.32 -43.87
N LYS A 778 8.68 26.48 -44.73
CA LYS A 778 8.89 25.01 -44.73
C LYS A 778 10.35 24.65 -44.96
N GLU A 779 11.03 25.30 -45.91
CA GLU A 779 12.47 25.15 -46.13
C GLU A 779 13.32 25.61 -44.92
N LYS A 780 12.84 26.58 -44.12
CA LYS A 780 13.50 26.99 -42.87
C LYS A 780 13.26 26.00 -41.74
N ILE A 781 12.03 25.49 -41.61
CA ILE A 781 11.66 24.47 -40.63
C ILE A 781 12.50 23.20 -40.85
N SER A 782 12.55 22.66 -42.06
CA SER A 782 13.37 21.50 -42.41
C SER A 782 14.86 21.67 -42.07
N LYS A 783 15.41 22.88 -42.26
CA LYS A 783 16.80 23.21 -41.87
C LYS A 783 16.99 23.29 -40.35
N MET A 784 15.97 23.73 -39.60
CA MET A 784 15.99 23.76 -38.14
C MET A 784 15.80 22.37 -37.54
N GLU A 785 14.95 21.53 -38.13
CA GLU A 785 14.80 20.10 -37.79
C GLU A 785 16.13 19.36 -37.98
N THR A 786 16.74 19.45 -39.18
CA THR A 786 18.05 18.83 -39.45
C THR A 786 19.16 19.32 -38.49
N ALA A 787 19.10 20.58 -38.06
CA ALA A 787 20.04 21.13 -37.08
C ALA A 787 19.76 20.63 -35.64
N LEU A 788 18.50 20.43 -35.28
CA LEU A 788 18.08 19.88 -33.99
C LEU A 788 18.41 18.39 -33.87
N ASP A 789 18.21 17.61 -34.93
CA ASP A 789 18.62 16.20 -35.01
C ASP A 789 20.13 16.08 -34.81
N LYS A 790 20.92 16.89 -35.54
CA LYS A 790 22.38 16.93 -35.40
C LYS A 790 22.82 17.34 -33.99
N ALA A 791 22.18 18.34 -33.39
CA ALA A 791 22.47 18.75 -32.01
C ALA A 791 22.11 17.64 -31.00
N SER A 792 21.05 16.87 -31.26
CA SER A 792 20.62 15.75 -30.41
C SER A 792 21.61 14.57 -30.47
N VAL A 793 22.14 14.26 -31.67
CA VAL A 793 23.24 13.29 -31.83
C VAL A 793 24.50 13.75 -31.09
N GLN A 794 24.89 15.02 -31.22
CA GLN A 794 26.05 15.56 -30.49
C GLN A 794 25.83 15.58 -28.97
N PHE A 795 24.59 15.79 -28.49
CA PHE A 795 24.27 15.69 -27.07
C PHE A 795 24.43 14.26 -26.55
N ALA A 796 23.95 13.25 -27.31
CA ALA A 796 24.13 11.84 -26.96
C ALA A 796 25.61 11.41 -26.98
N GLU A 797 26.40 11.91 -27.94
CA GLU A 797 27.85 11.71 -28.00
C GLU A 797 28.56 12.30 -26.77
N CYS A 798 28.25 13.55 -26.40
CA CYS A 798 28.76 14.17 -25.17
C CYS A 798 28.34 13.41 -23.91
N GLN A 799 27.09 12.92 -23.83
CA GLN A 799 26.61 12.15 -22.69
C GLN A 799 27.33 10.80 -22.56
N CYS A 800 27.64 10.14 -23.67
CA CYS A 800 28.45 8.92 -23.70
C CYS A 800 29.87 9.19 -23.18
N ILE A 801 30.52 10.27 -23.64
CA ILE A 801 31.87 10.67 -23.18
C ILE A 801 31.87 10.95 -21.67
N ILE A 802 30.85 11.63 -21.14
CA ILE A 802 30.70 11.87 -19.70
C ILE A 802 30.58 10.55 -18.94
N GLN A 803 29.74 9.61 -19.39
CA GLN A 803 29.59 8.31 -18.75
C GLN A 803 30.89 7.50 -18.74
N CYS A 804 31.67 7.53 -19.83
CA CYS A 804 33.01 6.92 -19.85
C CYS A 804 33.95 7.56 -18.82
N GLN A 805 33.98 8.89 -18.73
CA GLN A 805 34.81 9.61 -17.75
C GLN A 805 34.38 9.35 -16.30
N GLU A 806 33.07 9.21 -16.03
CA GLU A 806 32.55 8.83 -14.71
C GLU A 806 32.94 7.39 -14.33
N GLN A 807 32.89 6.45 -15.29
CA GLN A 807 33.35 5.07 -15.10
C GLN A 807 34.86 4.98 -14.88
N GLU A 808 35.67 5.73 -15.63
CA GLU A 808 37.12 5.81 -15.42
C GLU A 808 37.46 6.44 -14.06
N ALA A 809 36.80 7.54 -13.68
CA ALA A 809 36.97 8.16 -12.37
C ALA A 809 36.57 7.20 -11.23
N MET A 810 35.52 6.40 -11.40
CA MET A 810 35.16 5.35 -10.45
C MET A 810 36.22 4.24 -10.40
N ARG A 811 36.75 3.78 -11.54
CA ARG A 811 37.83 2.80 -11.62
C ARG A 811 39.10 3.31 -10.92
N PHE A 812 39.52 4.55 -11.15
CA PHE A 812 40.67 5.14 -10.47
C PHE A 812 40.44 5.28 -8.95
N ARG A 813 39.23 5.64 -8.51
CA ARG A 813 38.88 5.67 -7.08
C ARG A 813 38.90 4.28 -6.44
N LEU A 814 38.43 3.25 -7.16
CA LEU A 814 38.50 1.86 -6.69
C LEU A 814 39.94 1.38 -6.61
N GLN A 815 40.76 1.64 -7.64
CA GLN A 815 42.20 1.31 -7.64
C GLN A 815 42.93 1.98 -6.47
N HIS A 816 42.77 3.29 -6.28
CA HIS A 816 43.33 4.01 -5.12
C HIS A 816 42.80 3.47 -3.77
N THR A 817 41.59 2.89 -3.72
CA THR A 817 41.05 2.27 -2.50
C THR A 817 41.61 0.87 -2.25
N LEU A 818 42.20 0.22 -3.27
CA LEU A 818 42.96 -1.02 -3.17
C LEU A 818 44.43 -0.74 -2.85
N ASP A 819 45.06 0.23 -3.52
CA ASP A 819 46.48 0.61 -3.33
C ASP A 819 46.80 1.23 -1.94
N VAL A 820 45.76 1.57 -1.16
CA VAL A 820 45.84 2.15 0.19
C VAL A 820 45.44 1.13 1.28
N LYS A 821 45.24 -0.15 0.92
CA LYS A 821 44.95 -1.25 1.85
C LYS A 821 46.10 -2.24 1.97
#